data_AF-A0A803LWD1-F1
#
_entry.id   AF-A0A803LWD1-F1
#
_cell.length_a   1.000
_cell.length_b   1.000
_cell.length_c   1.000
_cell.angle_alpha   90.00
_cell.angle_beta   90.00
_cell.angle_gamma   90.00
#
_symmetry.space_group_name_H-M   'P 1'
#
loop_
_entity.id
_entity.type
_entity.pdbx_description
1 polymer ?
#
loop_
_entity_poly.entity_id
_entity_poly.type
_entity_poly.pdbx_seq_one_letter_code
_entity_poly.pdbx_strand_id
1 'polypeptide(L)'
;MDKLQVIQNLAAEEGPTSRIFKAIADPPTTSLQRLKGLTTGGLPTFVDVGNSFGAPAIVEDNFIQQLVENGKRVVMMGDDTWLQLFPHHFKKSFPYPSFNVKDLDTVDNGCIEHLIPSLHDEDWDVLIAHFLGVDHAGHIFGVNTMPMIQKLEQYNSIMEEVVEALKSQSGAGGLHENTLLVVMGDHGQTLNGDHGGGSPEEVETSIFAMSFKNGTFSLPSELDSVSCGLNVDAKPLCVGTIEQLDFAVTISAMLGVPFPFGSIGRVNPQLYSLGAGNFLSQGIKMEGHENDSNIVRWMQHYVNALCINAWQVKRYIDVYSASSVIGFPSEDLLHVADMYSQAQENWLHVVKGSLSHMNESCPSSSPALMRQIDMYAHFLDSVIGLARSKWTEFNLKLMVVGLSIIFLSLLVQVFAIKRMNTFYESSLSTRFPEASVGLVFSVFAVIIRACSFLSNSYILEEGKVALFFLGTSVILELRNSINKAQMLLEGALFLLLVSALRFIMEFGLSKQADNLSSVASMLGTTHDHLFGISLSSSVSVLALLLLAYLLLKYVCNNSCQWVQKYVILGTILCYALIALHWILDSELLNLPVTLQYIGKSNIPRVIYAVGIAQLVALVINQLFIRKRTLYHLNDLTSKIIAMLSAWSSAIILLSGKQGSVVALTSVGAAFCIMRLENLWQDATDGTSSNVTFYSLPTTQWSLLAVVLFFCSGHWCAFDGLRYGAAFVGFDEFMLVRQAILLAIDTFGFSLLLPIFGLPILITQRHSNNEKTQSKLSVSAQLSQVYLMYGCMTTISVACMVLCVTIQRRHLMVWGLFAPKYVFDVVGLLLTDVLVCLATLYYIDPVEDDSKQN
;
A
#
# COMPACT_ATOMS: atom_id res chain seq x y z
N MET A 1 33.60 -12.20 0.72
CA MET A 1 34.91 -11.60 1.08
C MET A 1 34.65 -10.84 2.36
N ASP A 2 35.20 -11.29 3.47
CA ASP A 2 35.01 -10.64 4.76
C ASP A 2 36.02 -9.50 4.90
N LYS A 3 35.55 -8.26 4.91
CA LYS A 3 36.38 -7.06 4.73
C LYS A 3 36.30 -6.08 5.89
N LEU A 4 35.41 -6.28 6.86
CA LEU A 4 35.35 -5.48 8.09
C LEU A 4 36.10 -6.19 9.22
N GLN A 5 37.41 -6.34 9.03
CA GLN A 5 38.27 -7.19 9.88
C GLN A 5 38.47 -6.61 11.28
N VAL A 6 38.40 -5.29 11.45
CA VAL A 6 38.62 -4.61 12.74
C VAL A 6 37.74 -5.19 13.85
N ILE A 7 36.46 -5.44 13.56
CA ILE A 7 35.49 -5.94 14.51
C ILE A 7 35.83 -7.37 14.94
N GLN A 8 36.30 -8.20 14.00
CA GLN A 8 36.71 -9.58 14.29
C GLN A 8 37.98 -9.62 15.13
N ASN A 9 38.93 -8.73 14.84
CA ASN A 9 40.17 -8.62 15.59
C ASN A 9 39.89 -8.16 17.02
N LEU A 10 39.07 -7.12 17.19
CA LEU A 10 38.65 -6.65 18.52
C LEU A 10 37.90 -7.72 19.31
N ALA A 11 36.99 -8.46 18.68
CA ALA A 11 36.27 -9.56 19.33
C ALA A 11 37.19 -10.73 19.72
N ALA A 12 38.23 -11.02 18.94
CA ALA A 12 39.19 -12.07 19.24
C ALA A 12 40.20 -11.66 20.33
N GLU A 13 40.60 -10.39 20.37
CA GLU A 13 41.64 -9.88 21.29
C GLU A 13 41.06 -9.43 22.63
N GLU A 14 39.87 -8.82 22.62
CA GLU A 14 39.19 -8.25 23.79
C GLU A 14 37.94 -9.06 24.18
N GLY A 15 37.92 -10.37 23.86
CA GLY A 15 36.74 -11.23 23.98
C GLY A 15 35.95 -11.22 25.31
N PRO A 16 36.56 -10.91 26.48
CA PRO A 16 35.80 -10.72 27.72
C PRO A 16 34.98 -9.43 27.81
N THR A 17 35.35 -8.37 27.07
CA THR A 17 34.72 -7.04 27.08
C THR A 17 34.06 -6.69 25.75
N SER A 18 34.25 -7.49 24.70
CA SER A 18 33.63 -7.31 23.39
C SER A 18 33.01 -8.60 22.85
N ARG A 19 31.94 -8.48 22.05
CA ARG A 19 31.23 -9.62 21.44
C ARG A 19 30.64 -9.27 20.08
N ILE A 20 30.52 -10.28 19.21
CA ILE A 20 29.79 -10.21 17.94
C ILE A 20 28.53 -11.07 18.05
N PHE A 21 27.43 -10.54 17.51
CA PHE A 21 26.15 -11.21 17.39
C PHE A 21 25.72 -11.25 15.93
N LYS A 22 25.22 -12.41 15.50
CA LYS A 22 24.34 -12.51 14.35
C LYS A 22 23.00 -11.89 14.72
N ALA A 23 22.66 -10.77 14.11
CA ALA A 23 21.42 -10.04 14.35
C ALA A 23 20.38 -10.44 13.30
N ILE A 24 19.22 -10.92 13.76
CA ILE A 24 18.12 -11.38 12.90
C ILE A 24 17.02 -10.32 12.85
N ALA A 25 16.72 -9.82 11.65
CA ALA A 25 15.68 -8.84 11.40
C ALA A 25 14.37 -9.50 10.91
N ASP A 26 13.22 -9.09 11.42
CA ASP A 26 11.92 -9.47 10.83
C ASP A 26 11.68 -8.68 9.53
N PRO A 27 11.20 -9.27 8.41
CA PRO A 27 10.88 -8.51 7.20
C PRO A 27 9.71 -7.53 7.41
N PRO A 28 9.62 -6.42 6.65
CA PRO A 28 10.50 -6.01 5.55
C PRO A 28 11.81 -5.38 6.01
N THR A 29 12.88 -5.63 5.26
CA THR A 29 14.26 -5.21 5.54
C THR A 29 14.63 -3.90 4.83
N THR A 30 13.81 -2.85 4.99
CA THR A 30 14.18 -1.48 4.58
C THR A 30 14.66 -0.68 5.77
N SER A 31 15.59 0.25 5.55
CA SER A 31 16.20 1.03 6.64
C SER A 31 15.17 1.71 7.52
N LEU A 32 14.16 2.36 6.95
CA LEU A 32 13.09 2.99 7.72
C LEU A 32 12.33 2.00 8.62
N GLN A 33 11.98 0.83 8.11
CA GLN A 33 11.25 -0.18 8.88
C GLN A 33 12.14 -0.83 9.94
N ARG A 34 13.44 -0.97 9.66
CA ARG A 34 14.41 -1.49 10.62
C ARG A 34 14.72 -0.50 11.73
N LEU A 35 14.91 0.78 11.42
CA LEU A 35 15.05 1.83 12.42
C LEU A 35 13.82 1.90 13.34
N LYS A 36 12.61 1.81 12.78
CA LYS A 36 11.37 1.69 13.58
C LYS A 36 11.39 0.45 14.46
N GLY A 37 11.67 -0.73 13.91
CA GLY A 37 11.72 -1.99 14.66
C GLY A 37 12.78 -1.98 15.78
N LEU A 38 13.98 -1.47 15.51
CA LEU A 38 15.08 -1.38 16.46
C LEU A 38 14.79 -0.43 17.61
N THR A 39 14.11 0.69 17.35
CA THR A 39 13.84 1.70 18.38
C THR A 39 12.57 1.43 19.17
N THR A 40 11.55 0.79 18.56
CA THR A 40 10.30 0.43 19.25
C THR A 40 10.36 -0.96 19.89
N GLY A 41 11.19 -1.86 19.36
CA GLY A 41 11.17 -3.29 19.69
C GLY A 41 9.83 -3.96 19.34
N GLY A 42 9.07 -3.37 18.41
CA GLY A 42 7.82 -3.90 17.89
C GLY A 42 8.02 -4.64 16.57
N LEU A 43 7.06 -5.52 16.22
CA LEU A 43 7.01 -6.11 14.89
C LEU A 43 6.36 -5.14 13.90
N PRO A 44 6.81 -5.11 12.63
CA PRO A 44 6.12 -4.35 11.59
C PRO A 44 4.68 -4.84 11.48
N THR A 45 3.70 -3.97 11.70
CA THR A 45 2.29 -4.33 11.49
C THR A 45 1.89 -4.07 10.04
N PHE A 46 0.77 -4.69 9.61
CA PHE A 46 0.22 -4.54 8.27
C PHE A 46 -0.05 -3.07 7.86
N VAL A 47 -0.30 -2.18 8.81
CA VAL A 47 -0.52 -0.74 8.56
C VAL A 47 0.81 0.01 8.40
N ASP A 48 1.86 -0.42 9.11
CA ASP A 48 3.17 0.23 9.13
C ASP A 48 3.92 0.11 7.80
N VAL A 49 3.73 -1.01 7.08
CA VAL A 49 4.45 -1.23 5.82
C VAL A 49 3.94 -0.31 4.70
N GLY A 50 2.65 0.04 4.70
CA GLY A 50 2.08 1.02 3.76
C GLY A 50 2.61 2.44 3.98
N ASN A 51 2.92 2.80 5.23
CA ASN A 51 3.46 4.11 5.60
C ASN A 51 4.96 4.28 5.26
N SER A 52 5.67 3.20 4.89
CA SER A 52 7.11 3.22 4.60
C SER A 52 7.54 4.11 3.44
N PHE A 53 6.60 4.50 2.56
CA PHE A 53 6.92 5.21 1.32
C PHE A 53 6.86 6.75 1.45
N GLY A 54 6.49 7.27 2.63
CA GLY A 54 6.43 8.71 2.90
C GLY A 54 7.14 9.17 4.18
N ALA A 55 7.87 8.28 4.86
CA ALA A 55 8.58 8.51 6.12
C ALA A 55 7.85 9.38 7.16
N PRO A 56 6.61 9.03 7.56
CA PRO A 56 5.94 9.75 8.64
C PRO A 56 6.68 9.57 9.96
N ALA A 57 6.63 10.59 10.82
CA ALA A 57 7.19 10.53 12.17
C ALA A 57 6.66 9.32 12.95
N ILE A 58 7.52 8.69 13.74
CA ILE A 58 7.12 7.61 14.64
C ILE A 58 6.39 8.24 15.83
N VAL A 59 5.09 7.99 15.91
CA VAL A 59 4.22 8.53 16.98
C VAL A 59 4.12 7.56 18.16
N GLU A 60 4.46 6.29 17.94
CA GLU A 60 4.46 5.27 18.99
C GLU A 60 5.62 5.47 19.97
N ASP A 61 5.41 5.01 21.20
CA ASP A 61 6.45 4.99 22.21
C ASP A 61 7.66 4.17 21.74
N ASN A 62 8.85 4.73 21.92
CA ASN A 62 10.09 4.21 21.39
C ASN A 62 11.27 4.58 22.30
N PHE A 63 12.38 3.88 22.13
CA PHE A 63 13.57 4.03 22.96
C PHE A 63 14.14 5.45 22.92
N ILE A 64 14.15 6.12 21.75
CA ILE A 64 14.66 7.50 21.64
C ILE A 64 13.78 8.47 22.43
N GLN A 65 12.46 8.30 22.37
CA GLN A 65 11.53 9.06 23.20
C GLN A 65 11.77 8.80 24.69
N GLN A 66 11.93 7.54 25.10
CA GLN A 66 12.23 7.18 26.49
C GLN A 66 13.54 7.79 27.00
N LEU A 67 14.57 7.93 26.14
CA LEU A 67 15.79 8.66 26.51
C LEU A 67 15.49 10.12 26.84
N VAL A 68 14.80 10.83 25.94
CA VAL A 68 14.52 12.27 26.07
C VAL A 68 13.62 12.56 27.27
N GLU A 69 12.55 11.78 27.44
CA GLU A 69 11.60 11.93 28.57
C GLU A 69 12.27 11.69 29.93
N ASN A 70 13.34 10.90 29.96
CA ASN A 70 14.13 10.63 31.16
C ASN A 70 15.40 11.51 31.25
N GLY A 71 15.41 12.64 30.53
CA GLY A 71 16.43 13.68 30.63
C GLY A 71 17.79 13.32 30.03
N LYS A 72 17.86 12.28 29.20
CA LYS A 72 19.09 11.90 28.49
C LYS A 72 19.30 12.79 27.27
N ARG A 73 20.56 13.11 27.00
CA ARG A 73 20.99 13.98 25.92
C ARG A 73 21.39 13.11 24.72
N VAL A 74 20.59 13.17 23.65
CA VAL A 74 20.83 12.39 22.43
C VAL A 74 21.45 13.28 21.35
N VAL A 75 22.60 12.84 20.82
CA VAL A 75 23.27 13.48 19.67
C VAL A 75 23.17 12.54 18.47
N MET A 76 22.77 13.08 17.32
CA MET A 76 22.60 12.31 16.09
C MET A 76 23.42 12.93 14.95
N MET A 77 24.12 12.11 14.17
CA MET A 77 24.78 12.52 12.93
C MET A 77 24.58 11.45 11.87
N GLY A 78 24.37 11.87 10.63
CA GLY A 78 24.08 10.94 9.53
C GLY A 78 22.89 11.39 8.69
N ASP A 79 22.18 10.45 8.13
CA ASP A 79 21.14 10.77 7.16
C ASP A 79 19.89 11.42 7.78
N ASP A 80 19.21 12.25 7.00
CA ASP A 80 18.07 13.08 7.42
C ASP A 80 16.78 12.29 7.73
N THR A 81 16.71 10.98 7.43
CA THR A 81 15.59 10.11 7.79
C THR A 81 15.37 10.08 9.31
N TRP A 82 16.43 10.16 10.11
CA TRP A 82 16.29 10.19 11.58
C TRP A 82 15.52 11.41 12.06
N LEU A 83 15.66 12.57 11.41
CA LEU A 83 14.92 13.78 11.79
C LEU A 83 13.46 13.71 11.35
N GLN A 84 13.18 12.98 10.27
CA GLN A 84 11.82 12.70 9.81
C GLN A 84 11.12 11.73 10.77
N LEU A 85 11.82 10.68 11.21
CA LEU A 85 11.29 9.67 12.13
C LEU A 85 11.14 10.17 13.57
N PHE A 86 12.12 10.94 14.08
CA PHE A 86 12.18 11.41 15.47
C PHE A 86 12.28 12.93 15.55
N PRO A 87 11.29 13.68 15.04
CA PRO A 87 11.34 15.14 15.06
C PRO A 87 11.43 15.66 16.50
N HIS A 88 12.35 16.60 16.75
CA HIS A 88 12.57 17.24 18.06
C HIS A 88 13.14 16.35 19.19
N HIS A 89 13.61 15.14 18.89
CA HIS A 89 14.16 14.24 19.91
C HIS A 89 15.67 14.40 20.15
N PHE A 90 16.39 15.07 19.25
CA PHE A 90 17.84 15.24 19.37
C PHE A 90 18.19 16.58 20.01
N LYS A 91 19.07 16.55 21.00
CA LYS A 91 19.65 17.78 21.59
C LYS A 91 20.52 18.52 20.57
N LYS A 92 21.25 17.76 19.76
CA LYS A 92 22.12 18.22 18.67
C LYS A 92 22.02 17.23 17.53
N SER A 93 21.89 17.71 16.30
CA SER A 93 21.80 16.85 15.11
C SER A 93 22.62 17.40 13.94
N PHE A 94 23.25 16.51 13.18
CA PHE A 94 23.98 16.82 11.95
C PHE A 94 23.41 15.98 10.77
N PRO A 95 22.31 16.43 10.16
CA PRO A 95 21.63 15.68 9.10
C PRO A 95 22.23 15.90 7.72
N TYR A 96 22.25 14.85 6.90
CA TYR A 96 22.68 14.88 5.50
C TYR A 96 21.63 14.23 4.57
N PRO A 97 21.51 14.65 3.30
CA PRO A 97 20.48 14.12 2.40
C PRO A 97 20.61 12.61 2.13
N SER A 98 19.54 11.84 2.38
CA SER A 98 19.52 10.37 2.27
C SER A 98 19.25 9.81 0.87
N PHE A 99 18.45 10.49 0.03
CA PHE A 99 17.90 9.89 -1.20
C PHE A 99 18.85 9.83 -2.41
N ASN A 100 20.04 10.42 -2.34
CA ASN A 100 20.97 10.40 -3.47
C ASN A 100 21.83 9.13 -3.47
N VAL A 101 21.27 8.03 -3.97
CA VAL A 101 21.95 6.72 -4.04
C VAL A 101 23.29 6.70 -4.80
N LYS A 102 23.57 7.72 -5.64
CA LYS A 102 24.86 7.83 -6.35
C LYS A 102 25.97 8.44 -5.50
N ASP A 103 25.61 9.04 -4.37
CA ASP A 103 26.53 9.65 -3.43
C ASP A 103 26.88 8.63 -2.35
N LEU A 104 28.13 8.17 -2.34
CA LEU A 104 28.60 7.24 -1.33
C LEU A 104 29.22 7.94 -0.12
N ASP A 105 29.50 9.24 -0.21
CA ASP A 105 30.55 9.88 0.59
C ASP A 105 30.02 11.01 1.48
N THR A 106 29.02 11.78 1.06
CA THR A 106 28.61 12.99 1.80
C THR A 106 28.13 12.66 3.22
N VAL A 107 27.29 11.64 3.37
CA VAL A 107 26.74 11.24 4.68
C VAL A 107 27.83 10.66 5.57
N ASP A 108 28.65 9.74 5.02
CA ASP A 108 29.73 9.09 5.75
C ASP A 108 30.80 10.10 6.20
N ASN A 109 31.25 10.97 5.30
CA ASN A 109 32.24 12.01 5.63
C ASN A 109 31.70 13.03 6.65
N GLY A 110 30.41 13.36 6.54
CA GLY A 110 29.74 14.20 7.53
C GLY A 110 29.70 13.57 8.92
N CYS A 111 29.44 12.26 9.01
CA CYS A 111 29.58 11.53 10.27
C CYS A 111 31.01 11.59 10.80
N ILE A 112 32.01 11.33 9.96
CA ILE A 112 33.44 11.33 10.34
C ILE A 112 33.87 12.69 10.88
N GLU A 113 33.46 13.78 10.22
CA GLU A 113 33.79 15.16 10.62
C GLU A 113 33.35 15.48 12.05
N HIS A 114 32.22 14.92 12.49
CA HIS A 114 31.61 15.25 13.77
C HIS A 114 31.77 14.17 14.85
N LEU A 115 32.02 12.91 14.48
CA LEU A 115 32.04 11.78 15.41
C LEU A 115 33.20 11.89 16.41
N ILE A 116 34.44 11.92 15.92
CA ILE A 116 35.64 11.93 16.79
C ILE A 116 35.66 13.17 17.72
N PRO A 117 35.39 14.41 17.24
CA PRO A 117 35.32 15.55 18.14
C PRO A 117 34.24 15.40 19.22
N SER A 118 33.07 14.86 18.87
CA SER A 118 31.97 14.69 19.83
C SER A 118 32.29 13.65 20.91
N LEU A 119 33.16 12.66 20.65
CA LEU A 119 33.60 11.72 21.68
C LEU A 119 34.36 12.41 22.82
N HIS A 120 34.98 13.58 22.57
CA HIS A 120 35.69 14.34 23.60
C HIS A 120 34.78 15.33 24.36
N ASP A 121 33.50 15.45 23.98
CA ASP A 121 32.54 16.33 24.64
C ASP A 121 31.77 15.59 25.76
N GLU A 122 31.43 16.32 26.83
CA GLU A 122 30.61 15.82 27.94
C GLU A 122 29.10 16.03 27.72
N ASP A 123 28.69 16.47 26.54
CA ASP A 123 27.36 17.04 26.29
C ASP A 123 26.29 16.05 25.80
N TRP A 124 26.63 14.75 25.76
CA TRP A 124 25.77 13.65 25.33
C TRP A 124 25.74 12.49 26.35
N ASP A 125 24.65 11.73 26.34
CA ASP A 125 24.51 10.46 27.06
C ASP A 125 24.32 9.29 26.07
N VAL A 126 23.78 9.58 24.88
CA VAL A 126 23.71 8.66 23.74
C VAL A 126 24.13 9.40 22.48
N LEU A 127 25.09 8.85 21.74
CA LEU A 127 25.57 9.35 20.46
C LEU A 127 25.27 8.33 19.37
N ILE A 128 24.60 8.78 18.31
CA ILE A 128 24.22 7.96 17.15
C ILE A 128 24.92 8.52 15.91
N ALA A 129 25.73 7.70 15.25
CA ALA A 129 26.32 8.00 13.95
C ALA A 129 25.81 6.98 12.92
N HIS A 130 25.06 7.45 11.92
CA HIS A 130 24.41 6.59 10.93
C HIS A 130 25.04 6.77 9.55
N PHE A 131 25.75 5.73 9.10
CA PHE A 131 26.46 5.68 7.84
C PHE A 131 25.60 5.05 6.74
N LEU A 132 25.77 5.48 5.48
CA LEU A 132 24.97 5.01 4.32
C LEU A 132 25.81 4.44 3.17
N GLY A 133 27.12 4.74 3.11
CA GLY A 133 27.95 4.45 1.94
C GLY A 133 27.97 2.98 1.52
N VAL A 134 27.87 2.04 2.46
CA VAL A 134 27.79 0.59 2.17
C VAL A 134 26.49 0.21 1.46
N ASP A 135 25.35 0.74 1.88
CA ASP A 135 24.05 0.45 1.26
C ASP A 135 24.00 1.01 -0.18
N HIS A 136 24.39 2.27 -0.35
CA HIS A 136 24.46 2.90 -1.67
C HIS A 136 25.46 2.19 -2.60
N ALA A 137 26.60 1.74 -2.09
CA ALA A 137 27.56 0.96 -2.88
C ALA A 137 26.94 -0.37 -3.34
N GLY A 138 26.16 -1.02 -2.48
CA GLY A 138 25.35 -2.19 -2.80
C GLY A 138 24.41 -1.94 -3.97
N HIS A 139 23.52 -0.95 -3.86
CA HIS A 139 22.52 -0.62 -4.90
C HIS A 139 23.12 -0.26 -6.26
N ILE A 140 24.21 0.50 -6.27
CA ILE A 140 24.77 1.05 -7.52
C ILE A 140 25.72 0.07 -8.21
N PHE A 141 26.55 -0.62 -7.44
CA PHE A 141 27.65 -1.42 -7.98
C PHE A 141 27.50 -2.92 -7.69
N GLY A 142 26.73 -3.30 -6.67
CA GLY A 142 26.66 -4.65 -6.13
C GLY A 142 27.71 -4.91 -5.05
N VAL A 143 27.48 -5.92 -4.23
CA VAL A 143 28.24 -6.17 -2.99
C VAL A 143 29.67 -6.65 -3.25
N ASN A 144 29.92 -7.34 -4.36
CA ASN A 144 31.26 -7.87 -4.68
C ASN A 144 32.04 -6.94 -5.63
N THR A 145 32.22 -5.68 -5.23
CA THR A 145 32.88 -4.66 -6.05
C THR A 145 33.90 -3.83 -5.30
N MET A 146 34.79 -3.14 -6.03
CA MET A 146 35.82 -2.28 -5.42
C MET A 146 35.22 -1.11 -4.61
N PRO A 147 34.14 -0.42 -5.03
CA PRO A 147 33.50 0.61 -4.21
C PRO A 147 33.04 0.09 -2.85
N MET A 148 32.44 -1.11 -2.80
CA MET A 148 32.07 -1.76 -1.54
C MET A 148 33.29 -2.01 -0.65
N ILE A 149 34.38 -2.55 -1.23
CA ILE A 149 35.62 -2.82 -0.49
C ILE A 149 36.20 -1.52 0.09
N GLN A 150 36.24 -0.44 -0.71
CA GLN A 150 36.74 0.87 -0.26
C GLN A 150 35.92 1.43 0.90
N LYS A 151 34.60 1.24 0.89
CA LYS A 151 33.73 1.65 2.01
C LYS A 151 33.94 0.83 3.27
N LEU A 152 34.08 -0.48 3.15
CA LEU A 152 34.40 -1.34 4.28
C LEU A 152 35.80 -1.04 4.85
N GLU A 153 36.77 -0.70 4.01
CA GLU A 153 38.11 -0.23 4.43
C GLU A 153 38.04 1.12 5.16
N GLN A 154 37.27 2.07 4.64
CA GLN A 154 36.98 3.33 5.35
C GLN A 154 36.37 3.06 6.74
N TYR A 155 35.41 2.12 6.84
CA TYR A 155 34.79 1.78 8.12
C TYR A 155 35.77 1.09 9.07
N ASN A 156 36.71 0.28 8.59
CA ASN A 156 37.78 -0.25 9.44
C ASN A 156 38.58 0.87 10.10
N SER A 157 39.07 1.84 9.31
CA SER A 157 39.89 2.95 9.81
C SER A 157 39.13 3.81 10.85
N ILE A 158 37.88 4.17 10.57
CA ILE A 158 37.07 4.96 11.50
C ILE A 158 36.82 4.20 12.80
N MET A 159 36.56 2.90 12.72
CA MET A 159 36.35 2.06 13.89
C MET A 159 37.60 1.96 14.77
N GLU A 160 38.79 1.89 14.17
CA GLU A 160 40.05 1.95 14.91
C GLU A 160 40.20 3.29 15.66
N GLU A 161 39.93 4.41 14.99
CA GLU A 161 40.00 5.75 15.59
C GLU A 161 38.99 5.93 16.74
N VAL A 162 37.75 5.48 16.56
CA VAL A 162 36.70 5.54 17.60
C VAL A 162 37.12 4.70 18.81
N VAL A 163 37.59 3.48 18.60
CA VAL A 163 38.00 2.60 19.71
C VAL A 163 39.22 3.17 20.42
N GLU A 164 40.20 3.73 19.70
CA GLU A 164 41.35 4.40 20.30
C GLU A 164 40.92 5.59 21.17
N ALA A 165 40.04 6.46 20.66
CA ALA A 165 39.51 7.61 21.40
C ALA A 165 38.80 7.16 22.68
N LEU A 166 37.90 6.16 22.59
CA LEU A 166 37.19 5.60 23.74
C LEU A 166 38.13 4.96 24.76
N LYS A 167 39.09 4.12 24.31
CA LYS A 167 40.09 3.48 25.19
C LYS A 167 40.92 4.51 25.92
N SER A 168 41.37 5.57 25.24
CA SER A 168 42.27 6.59 25.80
C SER A 168 41.67 7.32 27.02
N GLN A 169 40.34 7.35 27.15
CA GLN A 169 39.63 8.02 28.25
C GLN A 169 38.76 7.08 29.10
N SER A 170 39.01 5.77 29.02
CA SER A 170 38.26 4.73 29.75
C SER A 170 38.79 4.44 31.17
N GLY A 171 39.89 5.08 31.57
CA GLY A 171 40.45 4.95 32.92
C GLY A 171 39.47 5.41 34.02
N ALA A 172 39.74 5.04 35.27
CA ALA A 172 38.90 5.42 36.41
C ALA A 172 38.74 6.95 36.52
N GLY A 173 37.49 7.45 36.54
CA GLY A 173 37.17 8.88 36.51
C GLY A 173 37.33 9.54 35.13
N GLY A 174 37.63 8.78 34.08
CA GLY A 174 37.70 9.25 32.70
C GLY A 174 36.33 9.37 32.05
N LEU A 175 36.26 10.14 30.95
CA LEU A 175 35.02 10.43 30.23
C LEU A 175 34.28 9.18 29.75
N HIS A 176 35.02 8.11 29.45
CA HIS A 176 34.48 6.87 28.89
C HIS A 176 34.61 5.66 29.83
N GLU A 177 34.75 5.89 31.14
CA GLU A 177 34.83 4.83 32.16
C GLU A 177 33.62 3.87 32.10
N ASN A 178 32.44 4.37 31.72
CA ASN A 178 31.21 3.58 31.64
C ASN A 178 30.51 3.75 30.28
N THR A 179 31.27 3.56 29.21
CA THR A 179 30.77 3.61 27.83
C THR A 179 30.62 2.21 27.22
N LEU A 180 29.54 2.02 26.47
CA LEU A 180 29.33 0.87 25.59
C LEU A 180 29.33 1.37 24.14
N LEU A 181 30.23 0.84 23.31
CA LEU A 181 30.18 1.03 21.87
C LEU A 181 29.34 -0.09 21.26
N VAL A 182 28.38 0.28 20.40
CA VAL A 182 27.60 -0.67 19.61
C VAL A 182 27.71 -0.28 18.14
N VAL A 183 28.09 -1.24 17.30
CA VAL A 183 28.17 -1.10 15.85
C VAL A 183 27.27 -2.14 15.24
N MET A 184 26.36 -1.74 14.35
CA MET A 184 25.39 -2.67 13.83
C MET A 184 24.90 -2.30 12.44
N GLY A 185 24.49 -3.31 11.69
CA GLY A 185 23.65 -3.12 10.52
C GLY A 185 22.17 -3.16 10.92
N ASP A 186 21.38 -2.37 10.22
CA ASP A 186 19.91 -2.35 10.33
C ASP A 186 19.27 -3.46 9.47
N HIS A 187 19.82 -3.78 8.30
CA HIS A 187 19.47 -4.95 7.49
C HIS A 187 20.70 -5.57 6.79
N GLY A 188 20.47 -6.70 6.14
CA GLY A 188 21.36 -7.26 5.11
C GLY A 188 20.91 -6.87 3.70
N GLN A 189 21.63 -7.36 2.70
CA GLN A 189 21.33 -7.13 1.29
C GLN A 189 21.75 -8.33 0.45
N THR A 190 21.07 -8.57 -0.67
CA THR A 190 21.45 -9.58 -1.64
C THR A 190 22.77 -9.21 -2.33
N LEU A 191 23.38 -10.14 -3.08
CA LEU A 191 24.63 -9.87 -3.82
C LEU A 191 24.52 -8.71 -4.83
N ASN A 192 23.30 -8.44 -5.31
CA ASN A 192 23.02 -7.34 -6.25
C ASN A 192 22.77 -6.00 -5.55
N GLY A 193 22.76 -5.97 -4.21
CA GLY A 193 22.39 -4.78 -3.43
C GLY A 193 20.91 -4.65 -3.14
N ASP A 194 20.06 -5.55 -3.63
CA ASP A 194 18.63 -5.50 -3.34
C ASP A 194 18.36 -5.87 -1.87
N HIS A 195 17.40 -5.19 -1.24
CA HIS A 195 16.89 -5.50 0.09
C HIS A 195 15.38 -5.14 0.21
N GLY A 196 14.78 -5.37 1.38
CA GLY A 196 13.37 -5.12 1.66
C GLY A 196 12.46 -6.35 1.64
N GLY A 197 12.99 -7.50 1.21
CA GLY A 197 12.36 -8.80 1.28
C GLY A 197 12.61 -9.51 2.61
N GLY A 198 12.72 -10.83 2.55
CA GLY A 198 12.88 -11.71 3.70
C GLY A 198 13.78 -12.90 3.41
N SER A 199 14.70 -12.78 2.45
CA SER A 199 15.72 -13.79 2.21
C SER A 199 16.74 -13.81 3.37
N PRO A 200 17.45 -14.94 3.60
CA PRO A 200 18.49 -15.01 4.62
C PRO A 200 19.53 -13.89 4.50
N GLU A 201 19.94 -13.54 3.28
CA GLU A 201 20.90 -12.47 3.00
C GLU A 201 20.38 -11.07 3.38
N GLU A 202 19.06 -10.87 3.35
CA GLU A 202 18.41 -9.59 3.68
C GLU A 202 18.12 -9.45 5.18
N VAL A 203 17.76 -10.56 5.85
CA VAL A 203 17.35 -10.54 7.26
C VAL A 203 18.51 -10.72 8.24
N GLU A 204 19.64 -11.27 7.78
CA GLU A 204 20.81 -11.51 8.61
C GLU A 204 21.78 -10.33 8.53
N THR A 205 22.08 -9.73 9.68
CA THR A 205 23.08 -8.67 9.81
C THR A 205 23.94 -8.91 11.06
N SER A 206 24.80 -7.97 11.42
CA SER A 206 25.70 -8.09 12.59
C SER A 206 25.48 -6.98 13.61
N ILE A 207 25.68 -7.32 14.88
CA ILE A 207 25.87 -6.38 15.98
C ILE A 207 27.21 -6.70 16.63
N PHE A 208 28.08 -5.71 16.76
CA PHE A 208 29.27 -5.75 17.60
C PHE A 208 29.06 -4.83 18.79
N ALA A 209 29.39 -5.31 19.98
CA ALA A 209 29.30 -4.51 21.20
C ALA A 209 30.60 -4.62 21.99
N MET A 210 31.10 -3.50 22.51
CA MET A 210 32.32 -3.41 23.30
C MET A 210 32.13 -2.49 24.51
N SER A 211 32.40 -3.02 25.69
CA SER A 211 32.35 -2.30 26.96
C SER A 211 33.74 -1.76 27.30
N PHE A 212 33.83 -0.47 27.59
CA PHE A 212 35.08 0.19 28.03
C PHE A 212 35.24 0.21 29.54
N LYS A 213 34.32 -0.46 30.23
CA LYS A 213 34.26 -0.53 31.67
C LYS A 213 35.31 -1.48 32.23
N ASN A 214 35.92 -1.09 33.35
CA ASN A 214 36.85 -1.96 34.07
C ASN A 214 36.12 -3.14 34.73
N GLY A 215 36.37 -4.35 34.24
CA GLY A 215 35.91 -5.60 34.83
C GLY A 215 35.44 -6.60 33.79
N THR A 216 35.78 -7.87 33.97
CA THR A 216 35.33 -8.97 33.11
C THR A 216 34.25 -9.77 33.84
N PHE A 217 33.16 -10.08 33.14
CA PHE A 217 32.10 -10.95 33.65
C PHE A 217 31.86 -12.09 32.67
N SER A 218 31.93 -13.31 33.18
CA SER A 218 31.58 -14.51 32.42
C SER A 218 30.15 -14.92 32.72
N LEU A 219 29.36 -15.09 31.66
CA LEU A 219 27.97 -15.51 31.75
C LEU A 219 27.88 -16.99 32.20
N PRO A 220 26.82 -17.41 32.90
CA PRO A 220 26.54 -18.83 33.11
C PRO A 220 26.49 -19.59 31.78
N SER A 221 27.05 -20.80 31.74
CA SER A 221 27.10 -21.63 30.53
C SER A 221 25.72 -21.90 29.92
N GLU A 222 24.68 -21.94 30.73
CA GLU A 222 23.30 -22.18 30.34
C GLU A 222 22.69 -20.98 29.59
N LEU A 223 23.21 -19.76 29.81
CA LEU A 223 22.78 -18.52 29.16
C LEU A 223 23.74 -18.11 28.02
N ASP A 224 24.88 -18.78 27.90
CA ASP A 224 25.93 -18.48 26.92
C ASP A 224 25.81 -19.38 25.68
N SER A 225 24.78 -19.13 24.86
CA SER A 225 24.55 -19.84 23.59
C SER A 225 25.43 -19.31 22.45
N VAL A 226 26.76 -19.39 22.60
CA VAL A 226 27.72 -18.83 21.64
C VAL A 226 28.31 -19.92 20.74
N SER A 227 28.39 -19.65 19.44
CA SER A 227 29.06 -20.53 18.48
C SER A 227 30.52 -20.08 18.30
N CYS A 228 31.47 -20.88 18.75
CA CYS A 228 32.90 -20.58 18.63
C CYS A 228 33.55 -21.34 17.47
N GLY A 229 34.28 -20.62 16.64
CA GLY A 229 35.10 -21.14 15.53
C GLY A 229 36.47 -20.46 15.49
N LEU A 230 37.20 -20.67 14.39
CA LEU A 230 38.44 -19.94 14.10
C LEU A 230 38.14 -18.83 13.08
N ASN A 231 38.69 -17.64 13.30
CA ASN A 231 38.65 -16.56 12.30
C ASN A 231 39.66 -16.81 11.15
N VAL A 232 39.72 -15.86 10.20
CA VAL A 232 40.62 -15.94 9.02
C VAL A 232 42.10 -16.05 9.42
N ASP A 233 42.48 -15.52 10.59
CA ASP A 233 43.84 -15.55 11.15
C ASP A 233 44.07 -16.70 12.15
N ALA A 234 43.17 -17.69 12.18
CA ALA A 234 43.21 -18.83 13.09
C ALA A 234 43.16 -18.47 14.60
N LYS A 235 42.59 -17.31 14.96
CA LYS A 235 42.25 -16.94 16.34
C LYS A 235 40.83 -17.43 16.68
N PRO A 236 40.55 -17.85 17.93
CA PRO A 236 39.21 -18.24 18.34
C PRO A 236 38.26 -17.04 18.30
N LEU A 237 37.14 -17.18 17.59
CA LEU A 237 36.08 -16.17 17.48
C LEU A 237 34.74 -16.80 17.83
N CYS A 238 34.05 -16.17 18.77
CA CYS A 238 32.79 -16.64 19.32
C CYS A 238 31.67 -15.67 18.93
N VAL A 239 30.64 -16.18 18.23
CA VAL A 239 29.53 -15.39 17.69
C VAL A 239 28.22 -15.83 18.35
N GLY A 240 27.55 -14.87 19.00
CA GLY A 240 26.22 -15.05 19.58
C GLY A 240 25.10 -14.79 18.57
N THR A 241 23.85 -14.88 19.02
CA THR A 241 22.67 -14.55 18.21
C THR A 241 21.77 -13.60 18.98
N ILE A 242 21.19 -12.63 18.28
CA ILE A 242 20.21 -11.70 18.84
C ILE A 242 19.12 -11.41 17.82
N GLU A 243 17.88 -11.37 18.28
CA GLU A 243 16.77 -10.86 17.48
C GLU A 243 16.80 -9.33 17.54
N GLN A 244 16.69 -8.62 16.42
CA GLN A 244 16.75 -7.14 16.44
C GLN A 244 15.67 -6.51 17.34
N LEU A 245 14.52 -7.16 17.49
CA LEU A 245 13.45 -6.69 18.39
C LEU A 245 13.88 -6.64 19.87
N ASP A 246 14.90 -7.40 20.26
CA ASP A 246 15.45 -7.42 21.63
C ASP A 246 16.29 -6.16 21.91
N PHE A 247 16.72 -5.43 20.88
CA PHE A 247 17.64 -4.31 20.99
C PHE A 247 17.10 -3.19 21.90
N ALA A 248 15.88 -2.70 21.63
CA ALA A 248 15.28 -1.58 22.36
C ALA A 248 15.22 -1.84 23.87
N VAL A 249 14.70 -3.00 24.27
CA VAL A 249 14.55 -3.35 25.69
C VAL A 249 15.90 -3.65 26.35
N THR A 250 16.85 -4.23 25.62
CA THR A 250 18.17 -4.53 26.15
C THR A 250 18.96 -3.26 26.45
N ILE A 251 18.99 -2.31 25.50
CA ILE A 251 19.69 -1.03 25.70
C ILE A 251 18.96 -0.16 26.74
N SER A 252 17.63 -0.16 26.74
CA SER A 252 16.84 0.53 27.77
C SER A 252 17.19 0.03 29.18
N ALA A 253 17.33 -1.30 29.35
CA ALA A 253 17.69 -1.91 30.63
C ALA A 253 19.10 -1.49 31.08
N MET A 254 20.04 -1.33 30.15
CA MET A 254 21.42 -0.92 30.45
C MET A 254 21.52 0.56 30.80
N LEU A 255 20.72 1.42 30.15
CA LEU A 255 20.70 2.87 30.39
C LEU A 255 19.80 3.30 31.54
N GLY A 256 19.01 2.36 32.09
CA GLY A 256 18.11 2.61 33.22
C GLY A 256 16.90 3.47 32.84
N VAL A 257 16.41 3.34 31.60
CA VAL A 257 15.20 4.01 31.12
C VAL A 257 14.06 3.00 30.94
N PRO A 258 12.78 3.43 30.97
CA PRO A 258 11.65 2.53 30.76
C PRO A 258 11.69 1.83 29.40
N PHE A 259 11.13 0.62 29.34
CA PHE A 259 10.95 -0.10 28.08
C PHE A 259 9.85 0.55 27.24
N PRO A 260 10.04 0.69 25.92
CA PRO A 260 8.99 1.17 25.03
C PRO A 260 7.72 0.36 25.21
N PHE A 261 6.58 1.03 25.40
CA PHE A 261 5.32 0.39 25.76
C PHE A 261 4.88 -0.69 24.75
N GLY A 262 5.13 -0.48 23.46
CA GLY A 262 4.77 -1.42 22.39
C GLY A 262 5.79 -2.54 22.14
N SER A 263 6.91 -2.56 22.86
CA SER A 263 7.95 -3.57 22.62
C SER A 263 7.46 -4.97 23.00
N ILE A 264 7.85 -5.96 22.21
CA ILE A 264 7.68 -7.38 22.54
C ILE A 264 9.03 -8.11 22.66
N GLY A 265 10.13 -7.36 22.64
CA GLY A 265 11.48 -7.90 22.77
C GLY A 265 11.77 -8.47 24.14
N ARG A 266 12.78 -9.33 24.19
CA ARG A 266 13.35 -9.89 25.41
C ARG A 266 14.69 -9.23 25.70
N VAL A 267 14.95 -8.88 26.95
CA VAL A 267 16.30 -8.42 27.35
C VAL A 267 17.31 -9.53 27.07
N ASN A 268 18.20 -9.32 26.09
CA ASN A 268 19.16 -10.31 25.65
C ASN A 268 20.25 -10.51 26.73
N PRO A 269 20.45 -11.73 27.26
CA PRO A 269 21.35 -11.96 28.39
C PRO A 269 22.81 -11.67 28.05
N GLN A 270 23.24 -12.00 26.83
CA GLN A 270 24.62 -11.87 26.40
C GLN A 270 25.00 -10.40 26.22
N LEU A 271 24.18 -9.61 25.52
CA LEU A 271 24.41 -8.17 25.37
C LEU A 271 24.28 -7.43 26.71
N TYR A 272 23.28 -7.78 27.53
CA TYR A 272 23.09 -7.19 28.87
C TYR A 272 24.30 -7.42 29.79
N SER A 273 24.97 -8.58 29.67
CA SER A 273 26.14 -8.93 30.48
C SER A 273 27.33 -7.98 30.30
N LEU A 274 27.47 -7.34 29.13
CA LEU A 274 28.54 -6.37 28.85
C LEU A 274 28.43 -5.10 29.72
N GLY A 275 27.25 -4.82 30.28
CA GLY A 275 27.02 -3.67 31.17
C GLY A 275 27.32 -3.93 32.66
N ALA A 276 27.59 -5.18 33.05
CA ALA A 276 27.56 -5.64 34.43
C ALA A 276 28.67 -5.09 35.36
N GLY A 277 29.72 -4.44 34.84
CA GLY A 277 30.97 -4.18 35.58
C GLY A 277 30.88 -3.35 36.88
N ASN A 278 29.84 -2.51 37.11
CA ASN A 278 29.77 -1.65 38.31
C ASN A 278 29.12 -2.35 39.51
N PHE A 279 28.32 -3.39 39.28
CA PHE A 279 27.51 -4.00 40.33
C PHE A 279 28.30 -4.99 41.19
N LEU A 280 29.49 -5.39 40.73
CA LEU A 280 30.32 -6.42 41.37
C LEU A 280 31.45 -5.84 42.24
N SER A 281 31.84 -4.58 42.00
CA SER A 281 32.96 -3.91 42.67
C SER A 281 32.61 -3.22 44.00
N GLN A 282 31.31 -3.12 44.35
CA GLN A 282 30.86 -2.57 45.64
C GLN A 282 30.79 -3.60 46.79
N GLY A 283 31.17 -4.86 46.55
CA GLY A 283 31.24 -5.91 47.57
C GLY A 283 32.62 -5.99 48.24
N ILE A 284 32.63 -6.09 49.57
CA ILE A 284 33.82 -6.28 50.41
C ILE A 284 34.70 -7.41 49.85
N LYS A 285 35.98 -7.12 49.57
CA LYS A 285 36.99 -8.11 49.19
C LYS A 285 37.07 -9.21 50.26
N MET A 286 36.55 -10.38 49.96
CA MET A 286 36.77 -11.60 50.75
C MET A 286 37.39 -12.64 49.83
N GLU A 287 38.67 -12.90 50.03
CA GLU A 287 39.45 -13.90 49.28
C GLU A 287 38.83 -15.30 49.45
N GLY A 288 38.41 -15.92 48.32
CA GLY A 288 38.21 -17.37 48.23
C GLY A 288 36.97 -17.87 47.46
N HIS A 289 35.90 -17.08 47.31
CA HIS A 289 34.64 -17.51 46.67
C HIS A 289 33.92 -16.38 45.86
N GLU A 290 34.66 -15.50 45.20
CA GLU A 290 34.07 -14.30 44.57
C GLU A 290 33.25 -14.60 43.29
N ASN A 291 33.64 -15.59 42.47
CA ASN A 291 33.06 -15.77 41.13
C ASN A 291 31.58 -16.23 41.15
N ASP A 292 31.24 -17.23 41.98
CA ASP A 292 29.86 -17.72 42.13
C ASP A 292 28.95 -16.64 42.74
N SER A 293 29.48 -15.79 43.62
CA SER A 293 28.72 -14.70 44.25
C SER A 293 28.36 -13.60 43.25
N ASN A 294 29.26 -13.32 42.31
CA ASN A 294 29.07 -12.31 41.27
C ASN A 294 28.06 -12.76 40.21
N ILE A 295 28.11 -14.04 39.82
CA ILE A 295 27.12 -14.65 38.93
C ILE A 295 25.71 -14.57 39.53
N VAL A 296 25.56 -14.96 40.80
CA VAL A 296 24.25 -14.90 41.49
C VAL A 296 23.73 -13.47 41.56
N ARG A 297 24.59 -12.48 41.85
CA ARG A 297 24.19 -11.06 41.89
C ARG A 297 23.74 -10.56 40.51
N TRP A 298 24.47 -10.90 39.45
CA TRP A 298 24.07 -10.56 38.09
C TRP A 298 22.73 -11.22 37.72
N MET A 299 22.55 -12.51 38.03
CA MET A 299 21.28 -13.23 37.79
C MET A 299 20.10 -12.57 38.50
N GLN A 300 20.29 -12.06 39.73
CA GLN A 300 19.25 -11.32 40.44
C GLN A 300 18.83 -10.04 39.68
N HIS A 301 19.80 -9.25 39.20
CA HIS A 301 19.51 -8.05 38.40
C HIS A 301 18.85 -8.40 37.07
N TYR A 302 19.34 -9.44 36.40
CA TYR A 302 18.78 -9.90 35.13
C TYR A 302 17.34 -10.41 35.27
N VAL A 303 17.03 -11.20 36.31
CA VAL A 303 15.65 -11.62 36.60
C VAL A 303 14.74 -10.41 36.88
N ASN A 304 15.23 -9.40 37.60
CA ASN A 304 14.46 -8.17 37.83
C ASN A 304 14.15 -7.44 36.51
N ALA A 305 15.13 -7.35 35.61
CA ALA A 305 14.93 -6.78 34.27
C ALA A 305 13.89 -7.59 33.47
N LEU A 306 13.98 -8.92 33.48
CA LEU A 306 13.00 -9.80 32.84
C LEU A 306 11.60 -9.71 33.47
N CYS A 307 11.50 -9.51 34.78
CA CYS A 307 10.22 -9.31 35.46
C CYS A 307 9.53 -8.03 34.96
N ILE A 308 10.28 -6.93 34.84
CA ILE A 308 9.76 -5.65 34.32
C ILE A 308 9.39 -5.81 32.84
N ASN A 309 10.22 -6.51 32.06
CA ASN A 309 10.02 -6.75 30.63
C ASN A 309 8.75 -7.60 30.41
N ALA A 310 8.60 -8.71 31.12
CA ALA A 310 7.41 -9.55 31.07
C ALA A 310 6.14 -8.79 31.49
N TRP A 311 6.22 -7.94 32.52
CA TRP A 311 5.08 -7.11 32.92
C TRP A 311 4.70 -6.09 31.84
N GLN A 312 5.67 -5.40 31.22
CA GLN A 312 5.41 -4.46 30.13
C GLN A 312 4.78 -5.18 28.93
N VAL A 313 5.33 -6.32 28.50
CA VAL A 313 4.78 -7.11 27.39
C VAL A 313 3.36 -7.60 27.71
N LYS A 314 3.11 -8.11 28.92
CA LYS A 314 1.76 -8.52 29.34
C LYS A 314 0.77 -7.38 29.27
N ARG A 315 1.14 -6.20 29.79
CA ARG A 315 0.31 -5.00 29.76
C ARG A 315 0.01 -4.56 28.33
N TYR A 316 1.00 -4.61 27.44
CA TYR A 316 0.82 -4.28 26.04
C TYR A 316 -0.18 -5.23 25.36
N ILE A 317 0.01 -6.55 25.52
CA ILE A 317 -0.88 -7.56 24.93
C ILE A 317 -2.32 -7.42 25.43
N ASP A 318 -2.54 -7.07 26.70
CA ASP A 318 -3.88 -6.84 27.24
C ASP A 318 -4.56 -5.63 26.59
N VAL A 319 -3.84 -4.51 26.46
CA VAL A 319 -4.35 -3.28 25.82
C VAL A 319 -4.60 -3.50 24.32
N TYR A 320 -3.67 -4.16 23.63
CA TYR A 320 -3.81 -4.51 22.23
C TYR A 320 -5.05 -5.39 22.02
N SER A 321 -5.19 -6.46 22.80
CA SER A 321 -6.30 -7.41 22.66
C SER A 321 -7.66 -6.79 22.97
N ALA A 322 -7.72 -5.86 23.93
CA ALA A 322 -8.95 -5.13 24.26
C ALA A 322 -9.37 -4.12 23.19
N SER A 323 -8.43 -3.60 22.40
CA SER A 323 -8.67 -2.54 21.41
C SER A 323 -8.78 -3.05 19.97
N SER A 324 -8.20 -4.22 19.67
CA SER A 324 -8.12 -4.78 18.33
C SER A 324 -9.43 -5.43 17.85
N VAL A 325 -9.78 -5.22 16.58
CA VAL A 325 -11.01 -5.79 15.96
C VAL A 325 -10.86 -7.28 15.64
N ILE A 326 -9.66 -7.73 15.24
CA ILE A 326 -9.38 -9.12 14.87
C ILE A 326 -8.68 -9.87 16.01
N GLY A 327 -7.78 -9.20 16.74
CA GLY A 327 -7.15 -9.66 17.99
C GLY A 327 -6.49 -11.04 17.97
N PHE A 328 -6.02 -11.45 19.14
CA PHE A 328 -5.58 -12.82 19.37
C PHE A 328 -6.77 -13.70 19.77
N PRO A 329 -6.81 -14.99 19.37
CA PRO A 329 -7.81 -15.94 19.85
C PRO A 329 -7.84 -16.01 21.37
N SER A 330 -9.02 -16.21 21.95
CA SER A 330 -9.19 -16.28 23.40
C SER A 330 -8.40 -17.43 24.04
N GLU A 331 -8.24 -18.55 23.34
CA GLU A 331 -7.46 -19.70 23.82
C GLU A 331 -5.97 -19.35 23.95
N ASP A 332 -5.41 -18.68 22.93
CA ASP A 332 -4.01 -18.23 22.93
C ASP A 332 -3.77 -17.19 24.03
N LEU A 333 -4.70 -16.26 24.22
CA LEU A 333 -4.64 -15.25 25.28
C LEU A 333 -4.70 -15.87 26.69
N LEU A 334 -5.57 -16.86 26.90
CA LEU A 334 -5.65 -17.58 28.16
C LEU A 334 -4.35 -18.33 28.45
N HIS A 335 -3.76 -18.97 27.43
CA HIS A 335 -2.50 -19.69 27.59
C HIS A 335 -1.34 -18.76 27.98
N VAL A 336 -1.20 -17.63 27.29
CA VAL A 336 -0.18 -16.61 27.59
C VAL A 336 -0.39 -15.99 28.98
N ALA A 337 -1.64 -15.73 29.36
CA ALA A 337 -1.97 -15.21 30.69
C ALA A 337 -1.68 -16.21 31.83
N ASP A 338 -1.93 -17.51 31.60
CA ASP A 338 -1.59 -18.58 32.54
C ASP A 338 -0.08 -18.70 32.75
N MET A 339 0.70 -18.72 31.67
CA MET A 339 2.17 -18.74 31.74
C MET A 339 2.73 -17.56 32.54
N TYR A 340 2.22 -16.34 32.30
CA TYR A 340 2.61 -15.16 33.06
C TYR A 340 2.27 -15.29 34.55
N SER A 341 1.05 -15.76 34.85
CA SER A 341 0.56 -15.92 36.23
C SER A 341 1.44 -16.91 36.99
N GLN A 342 1.79 -18.04 36.37
CA GLN A 342 2.70 -19.03 36.95
C GLN A 342 4.09 -18.42 37.22
N ALA A 343 4.65 -17.66 36.26
CA ALA A 343 5.93 -16.99 36.43
C ALA A 343 5.90 -15.96 37.57
N GLN A 344 4.81 -15.20 37.69
CA GLN A 344 4.64 -14.19 38.73
C GLN A 344 4.44 -14.81 40.12
N GLU A 345 3.66 -15.88 40.25
CA GLU A 345 3.47 -16.59 41.52
C GLU A 345 4.79 -17.20 42.02
N ASN A 346 5.56 -17.84 41.15
CA ASN A 346 6.87 -18.39 41.52
C ASN A 346 7.84 -17.29 41.98
N TRP A 347 7.84 -16.13 41.32
CA TRP A 347 8.66 -14.99 41.73
C TRP A 347 8.29 -14.49 43.13
N LEU A 348 7.00 -14.29 43.40
CA LEU A 348 6.50 -13.77 44.67
C LEU A 348 6.71 -14.75 45.83
N HIS A 349 6.39 -16.03 45.64
CA HIS A 349 6.35 -17.00 46.73
C HIS A 349 7.65 -17.75 46.95
N VAL A 350 8.40 -18.06 45.89
CA VAL A 350 9.59 -18.92 45.97
C VAL A 350 10.86 -18.07 46.00
N VAL A 351 11.01 -17.18 45.03
CA VAL A 351 12.29 -16.48 44.84
C VAL A 351 12.42 -15.28 45.79
N LYS A 352 11.44 -14.38 45.83
CA LYS A 352 11.47 -13.20 46.70
C LYS A 352 11.39 -13.57 48.19
N GLY A 353 10.62 -14.60 48.52
CA GLY A 353 10.57 -15.19 49.87
C GLY A 353 11.94 -15.74 50.31
N SER A 354 12.61 -16.49 49.44
CA SER A 354 13.94 -17.06 49.72
C SER A 354 15.04 -15.98 49.83
N LEU A 355 14.98 -14.91 49.04
CA LEU A 355 15.93 -13.80 49.09
C LEU A 355 15.80 -12.94 50.37
N SER A 356 14.61 -12.84 50.95
CA SER A 356 14.36 -12.05 52.17
C SER A 356 14.90 -12.70 53.46
N HIS A 357 15.21 -14.00 53.45
CA HIS A 357 15.68 -14.77 54.61
C HIS A 357 17.20 -14.97 54.68
N MET A 358 17.97 -14.44 53.72
CA MET A 358 19.40 -14.66 53.55
C MET A 358 20.23 -13.56 54.24
N ASN A 359 20.57 -13.74 55.53
CA ASN A 359 21.59 -12.89 56.17
C ASN A 359 22.86 -13.64 56.63
N GLU A 360 22.88 -14.97 56.65
CA GLU A 360 24.08 -15.72 57.04
C GLU A 360 24.13 -17.06 56.28
N SER A 361 25.14 -17.25 55.42
CA SER A 361 25.48 -18.43 54.58
C SER A 361 24.75 -18.61 53.21
N CYS A 362 25.51 -18.50 52.11
CA CYS A 362 25.21 -19.08 50.78
C CYS A 362 25.75 -20.52 50.77
N PRO A 363 25.04 -21.58 50.28
CA PRO A 363 24.41 -21.63 48.95
C PRO A 363 23.10 -22.46 48.85
N SER A 364 22.01 -21.88 48.31
CA SER A 364 20.85 -22.64 47.77
C SER A 364 19.93 -21.84 46.80
N SER A 365 20.35 -20.66 46.32
CA SER A 365 19.50 -19.73 45.54
C SER A 365 19.70 -19.74 44.01
N SER A 366 20.84 -20.25 43.49
CA SER A 366 21.17 -20.21 42.05
C SER A 366 20.17 -20.99 41.16
N PRO A 367 19.77 -22.24 41.49
CA PRO A 367 18.80 -22.99 40.67
C PRO A 367 17.40 -22.36 40.64
N ALA A 368 16.98 -21.71 41.73
CA ALA A 368 15.70 -21.03 41.80
C ALA A 368 15.66 -19.76 40.93
N LEU A 369 16.77 -19.01 40.89
CA LEU A 369 16.92 -17.87 39.99
C LEU A 369 16.93 -18.31 38.53
N MET A 370 17.68 -19.37 38.18
CA MET A 370 17.73 -19.89 36.82
C MET A 370 16.34 -20.33 36.34
N ARG A 371 15.62 -21.09 37.17
CA ARG A 371 14.23 -21.48 36.88
C ARG A 371 13.32 -20.27 36.64
N GLN A 372 13.51 -19.18 37.38
CA GLN A 372 12.72 -17.97 37.18
C GLN A 372 13.07 -17.25 35.87
N ILE A 373 14.36 -17.21 35.49
CA ILE A 373 14.81 -16.70 34.19
C ILE A 373 14.09 -17.48 33.09
N ASP A 374 14.11 -18.81 33.15
CA ASP A 374 13.48 -19.69 32.16
C ASP A 374 11.97 -19.44 32.05
N MET A 375 11.27 -19.24 33.18
CA MET A 375 9.83 -18.97 33.18
C MET A 375 9.47 -17.64 32.49
N TYR A 376 10.22 -16.57 32.76
CA TYR A 376 10.00 -15.29 32.09
C TYR A 376 10.42 -15.33 30.62
N ALA A 377 11.53 -15.98 30.29
CA ALA A 377 11.98 -16.16 28.93
C ALA A 377 10.95 -16.95 28.10
N HIS A 378 10.43 -18.05 28.64
CA HIS A 378 9.40 -18.86 27.97
C HIS A 378 8.10 -18.07 27.72
N PHE A 379 7.68 -17.23 28.68
CA PHE A 379 6.53 -16.34 28.48
C PHE A 379 6.78 -15.35 27.32
N LEU A 380 7.93 -14.66 27.32
CA LEU A 380 8.28 -13.68 26.29
C LEU A 380 8.39 -14.33 24.90
N ASP A 381 9.08 -15.47 24.81
CA ASP A 381 9.25 -16.23 23.57
C ASP A 381 7.90 -16.71 23.01
N SER A 382 6.97 -17.10 23.89
CA SER A 382 5.62 -17.51 23.50
C SER A 382 4.80 -16.35 22.94
N VAL A 383 4.92 -15.15 23.54
CA VAL A 383 4.25 -13.95 23.02
C VAL A 383 4.82 -13.55 21.65
N ILE A 384 6.14 -13.55 21.49
CA ILE A 384 6.78 -13.25 20.19
C ILE A 384 6.33 -14.26 19.13
N GLY A 385 6.32 -15.56 19.45
CA GLY A 385 5.87 -16.61 18.55
C GLY A 385 4.41 -16.43 18.12
N LEU A 386 3.52 -16.10 19.08
CA LEU A 386 2.13 -15.78 18.79
C LEU A 386 2.00 -14.55 17.90
N ALA A 387 2.72 -13.47 18.22
CA ALA A 387 2.72 -12.23 17.47
C ALA A 387 3.18 -12.43 16.02
N ARG A 388 4.31 -13.13 15.79
CA ARG A 388 4.78 -13.49 14.43
C ARG A 388 3.73 -14.27 13.65
N SER A 389 3.09 -15.26 14.27
CA SER A 389 2.06 -16.08 13.60
C SER A 389 0.82 -15.30 13.14
N LYS A 390 0.50 -14.18 13.80
CA LYS A 390 -0.71 -13.39 13.51
C LYS A 390 -0.43 -12.07 12.79
N TRP A 391 0.72 -11.45 13.01
CA TRP A 391 1.05 -10.13 12.49
C TRP A 391 1.93 -10.16 11.24
N THR A 392 2.72 -11.23 11.01
CA THR A 392 3.71 -11.24 9.92
C THR A 392 3.51 -12.38 8.90
N GLU A 393 2.72 -13.42 9.22
CA GLU A 393 2.51 -14.55 8.30
C GLU A 393 1.20 -14.50 7.51
N PHE A 394 1.29 -14.81 6.21
CA PHE A 394 0.12 -15.02 5.35
C PHE A 394 -0.42 -16.44 5.49
N ASN A 395 -1.73 -16.58 5.72
CA ASN A 395 -2.38 -17.89 5.78
C ASN A 395 -2.55 -18.51 4.37
N LEU A 396 -1.56 -19.33 3.98
CA LEU A 396 -1.53 -19.97 2.66
C LEU A 396 -2.78 -20.81 2.35
N LYS A 397 -3.37 -21.47 3.36
CA LYS A 397 -4.58 -22.29 3.16
C LYS A 397 -5.75 -21.42 2.72
N LEU A 398 -5.97 -20.29 3.40
CA LEU A 398 -7.03 -19.34 3.03
C LEU A 398 -6.78 -18.71 1.65
N MET A 399 -5.54 -18.38 1.32
CA MET A 399 -5.18 -17.85 0.00
C MET A 399 -5.50 -18.85 -1.12
N VAL A 400 -5.15 -20.14 -0.93
CA VAL A 400 -5.45 -21.20 -1.90
C VAL A 400 -6.95 -21.42 -2.06
N VAL A 401 -7.72 -21.38 -0.96
CA VAL A 401 -9.19 -21.44 -1.00
C VAL A 401 -9.76 -20.26 -1.81
N GLY A 402 -9.30 -19.04 -1.54
CA GLY A 402 -9.72 -17.85 -2.28
C GLY A 402 -9.43 -17.93 -3.78
N LEU A 403 -8.22 -18.35 -4.16
CA LEU A 403 -7.85 -18.57 -5.56
C LEU A 403 -8.72 -19.64 -6.23
N SER A 404 -9.03 -20.72 -5.51
CA SER A 404 -9.87 -21.80 -6.03
C SER A 404 -11.30 -21.32 -6.30
N ILE A 405 -11.86 -20.48 -5.42
CA ILE A 405 -13.20 -19.89 -5.60
C ILE A 405 -13.23 -18.98 -6.84
N ILE A 406 -12.23 -18.11 -7.00
CA ILE A 406 -12.16 -17.19 -8.15
C ILE A 406 -12.00 -17.97 -9.46
N PHE A 407 -11.15 -19.00 -9.49
CA PHE A 407 -10.98 -19.83 -10.68
C PHE A 407 -12.26 -20.60 -11.04
N LEU A 408 -12.98 -21.11 -10.04
CA LEU A 408 -14.28 -21.76 -10.26
C LEU A 408 -15.31 -20.77 -10.83
N SER A 409 -15.33 -19.53 -10.32
CA SER A 409 -16.19 -18.46 -10.85
C SER A 409 -15.91 -18.18 -12.33
N LEU A 410 -14.63 -18.08 -12.71
CA LEU A 410 -14.21 -17.91 -14.11
C LEU A 410 -14.68 -19.06 -15.00
N LEU A 411 -14.57 -20.31 -14.54
CA LEU A 411 -15.05 -21.48 -15.28
C LEU A 411 -16.57 -21.40 -15.51
N VAL A 412 -17.33 -20.99 -14.50
CA VAL A 412 -18.78 -20.80 -14.60
C VAL A 412 -19.12 -19.70 -15.61
N GLN A 413 -18.43 -18.56 -15.58
CA GLN A 413 -18.64 -17.45 -16.52
C GLN A 413 -18.31 -17.85 -17.96
N VAL A 414 -17.17 -18.52 -18.18
CA VAL A 414 -16.77 -19.03 -19.51
C VAL A 414 -17.79 -20.05 -20.01
N PHE A 415 -18.26 -20.95 -19.14
CA PHE A 415 -19.30 -21.91 -19.50
C PHE A 415 -20.63 -21.21 -19.83
N ALA A 416 -21.03 -20.18 -19.09
CA ALA A 416 -22.24 -19.39 -19.36
C ALA A 416 -22.16 -18.69 -20.71
N ILE A 417 -21.03 -18.04 -21.02
CA ILE A 417 -20.77 -17.40 -22.32
C ILE A 417 -20.83 -18.46 -23.43
N LYS A 418 -20.14 -19.60 -23.26
CA LYS A 418 -20.16 -20.69 -24.25
C LYS A 418 -21.57 -21.24 -24.46
N ARG A 419 -22.34 -21.44 -23.39
CA ARG A 419 -23.72 -21.94 -23.48
C ARG A 419 -24.63 -20.96 -24.21
N MET A 420 -24.53 -19.65 -23.94
CA MET A 420 -25.26 -18.63 -24.71
C MET A 420 -24.86 -18.69 -26.18
N ASN A 421 -23.56 -18.77 -26.47
CA ASN A 421 -23.03 -18.88 -27.83
C ASN A 421 -23.55 -20.11 -28.58
N THR A 422 -23.54 -21.30 -27.96
CA THR A 422 -24.07 -22.53 -28.57
C THR A 422 -25.58 -22.45 -28.80
N PHE A 423 -26.33 -21.82 -27.89
CA PHE A 423 -27.76 -21.56 -28.09
C PHE A 423 -27.99 -20.70 -29.35
N TYR A 424 -27.16 -19.67 -29.57
CA TYR A 424 -27.22 -18.84 -30.77
C TYR A 424 -26.78 -19.57 -32.04
N GLU A 425 -25.66 -20.31 -32.01
CA GLU A 425 -25.18 -21.11 -33.14
C GLU A 425 -26.19 -22.18 -33.56
N SER A 426 -26.91 -22.81 -32.63
CA SER A 426 -27.95 -23.80 -32.95
C SER A 426 -29.15 -23.21 -33.71
N SER A 427 -29.34 -21.89 -33.65
CA SER A 427 -30.42 -21.17 -34.34
C SER A 427 -30.07 -20.75 -35.78
N LEU A 428 -28.78 -20.85 -36.16
CA LEU A 428 -28.22 -20.39 -37.44
C LEU A 428 -27.39 -21.51 -38.08
N SER A 429 -27.84 -22.04 -39.22
CA SER A 429 -27.14 -23.11 -39.93
C SER A 429 -25.94 -22.57 -40.72
N THR A 430 -24.73 -22.55 -40.16
CA THR A 430 -23.47 -22.52 -40.95
C THR A 430 -22.21 -22.87 -40.14
N ARG A 431 -21.18 -23.33 -40.86
CA ARG A 431 -19.93 -24.00 -40.43
C ARG A 431 -19.08 -23.25 -39.38
N PHE A 432 -18.27 -24.06 -38.67
CA PHE A 432 -17.24 -23.68 -37.69
C PHE A 432 -16.42 -22.42 -38.06
N PRO A 433 -16.20 -21.46 -37.13
CA PRO A 433 -15.55 -20.19 -37.45
C PRO A 433 -14.02 -20.23 -37.29
N GLU A 434 -13.31 -19.61 -38.24
CA GLU A 434 -11.96 -19.07 -37.98
C GLU A 434 -12.05 -17.93 -36.94
N ALA A 435 -11.10 -17.86 -36.01
CA ALA A 435 -11.09 -16.84 -34.96
C ALA A 435 -10.98 -15.44 -35.58
N SER A 436 -11.91 -14.54 -35.25
CA SER A 436 -11.85 -13.16 -35.75
C SER A 436 -10.62 -12.44 -35.17
N VAL A 437 -10.00 -11.58 -35.98
CA VAL A 437 -8.85 -10.74 -35.57
C VAL A 437 -9.19 -9.94 -34.29
N GLY A 438 -10.44 -9.48 -34.14
CA GLY A 438 -10.91 -8.77 -32.95
C GLY A 438 -10.94 -9.64 -31.69
N LEU A 439 -11.35 -10.91 -31.79
CA LEU A 439 -11.32 -11.83 -30.64
C LEU A 439 -9.87 -12.13 -30.23
N VAL A 440 -8.98 -12.37 -31.18
CA VAL A 440 -7.56 -12.61 -30.92
C VAL A 440 -6.93 -11.42 -30.19
N PHE A 441 -7.20 -10.20 -30.67
CA PHE A 441 -6.74 -8.98 -30.00
C PHE A 441 -7.32 -8.87 -28.58
N SER A 442 -8.62 -9.13 -28.40
CA SER A 442 -9.29 -9.03 -27.09
C SER A 442 -8.65 -9.98 -26.07
N VAL A 443 -8.43 -11.24 -26.46
CA VAL A 443 -7.75 -12.24 -25.61
C VAL A 443 -6.32 -11.82 -25.31
N PHE A 444 -5.58 -11.35 -26.30
CA PHE A 444 -4.20 -10.91 -26.14
C PHE A 444 -4.07 -9.69 -25.21
N ALA A 445 -4.96 -8.70 -25.36
CA ALA A 445 -4.98 -7.51 -24.52
C ALA A 445 -5.29 -7.86 -23.05
N VAL A 446 -6.26 -8.75 -22.81
CA VAL A 446 -6.59 -9.23 -21.47
C VAL A 446 -5.41 -10.01 -20.86
N ILE A 447 -4.76 -10.89 -21.63
CA ILE A 447 -3.60 -11.66 -21.15
C ILE A 447 -2.41 -10.76 -20.84
N ILE A 448 -2.04 -9.83 -21.72
CA ILE A 448 -0.91 -8.93 -21.43
C ILE A 448 -1.20 -8.06 -20.23
N ARG A 449 -2.42 -7.50 -20.14
CA ARG A 449 -2.81 -6.71 -18.98
C ARG A 449 -2.71 -7.54 -17.70
N ALA A 450 -3.21 -8.77 -17.71
CA ALA A 450 -3.07 -9.71 -16.60
C ALA A 450 -1.59 -9.96 -16.23
N CYS A 451 -0.72 -10.22 -17.21
CA CYS A 451 0.70 -10.43 -16.99
C CYS A 451 1.42 -9.16 -16.53
N SER A 452 0.93 -7.98 -16.91
CA SER A 452 1.54 -6.70 -16.54
C SER A 452 1.51 -6.45 -15.04
N PHE A 453 0.56 -7.05 -14.31
CA PHE A 453 0.52 -6.96 -12.85
C PHE A 453 1.74 -7.61 -12.19
N LEU A 454 2.53 -8.44 -12.87
CA LEU A 454 3.79 -8.97 -12.31
C LEU A 454 4.92 -7.92 -12.21
N SER A 455 4.73 -6.71 -12.71
CA SER A 455 5.74 -5.66 -12.73
C SER A 455 5.28 -4.39 -12.02
N ASN A 456 6.12 -3.89 -11.10
CA ASN A 456 5.86 -2.65 -10.35
C ASN A 456 5.62 -1.46 -11.29
N SER A 457 6.46 -1.32 -12.31
CA SER A 457 6.37 -0.23 -13.28
C SER A 457 5.05 -0.25 -14.06
N TYR A 458 4.54 -1.44 -14.38
CA TYR A 458 3.28 -1.57 -15.11
C TYR A 458 2.06 -1.30 -14.23
N ILE A 459 2.10 -1.61 -12.93
CA ILE A 459 1.02 -1.22 -12.01
C ILE A 459 0.98 0.30 -11.86
N LEU A 460 2.14 0.95 -11.68
CA LEU A 460 2.23 2.41 -11.61
C LEU A 460 1.73 3.08 -12.89
N GLU A 461 1.98 2.47 -14.05
CA GLU A 461 1.64 3.00 -15.36
C GLU A 461 0.40 2.33 -15.99
N GLU A 462 -0.48 1.71 -15.19
CA GLU A 462 -1.63 0.95 -15.68
C GLU A 462 -2.51 1.78 -16.63
N GLY A 463 -2.73 3.06 -16.30
CA GLY A 463 -3.49 3.98 -17.14
C GLY A 463 -2.88 4.19 -18.52
N LYS A 464 -1.55 4.36 -18.60
CA LYS A 464 -0.82 4.50 -19.88
C LYS A 464 -0.85 3.21 -20.69
N VAL A 465 -0.74 2.07 -20.01
CA VAL A 465 -0.81 0.74 -20.64
C VAL A 465 -2.21 0.49 -21.22
N ALA A 466 -3.27 0.78 -20.47
CA ALA A 466 -4.65 0.67 -20.94
C ALA A 466 -4.91 1.60 -22.14
N LEU A 467 -4.39 2.83 -22.10
CA LEU A 467 -4.49 3.79 -23.19
C LEU A 467 -3.75 3.32 -24.45
N PHE A 468 -2.57 2.73 -24.29
CA PHE A 468 -1.80 2.14 -25.39
C PHE A 468 -2.57 1.02 -26.08
N PHE A 469 -3.18 0.11 -25.31
CA PHE A 469 -4.03 -0.95 -25.88
C PHE A 469 -5.28 -0.38 -26.55
N LEU A 470 -5.91 0.64 -25.97
CA LEU A 470 -7.05 1.31 -26.58
C LEU A 470 -6.66 1.90 -27.94
N GLY A 471 -5.58 2.70 -28.01
CA GLY A 471 -5.09 3.25 -29.27
C GLY A 471 -4.70 2.18 -30.29
N THR A 472 -4.05 1.09 -29.85
CA THR A 472 -3.68 -0.03 -30.73
C THR A 472 -4.92 -0.70 -31.35
N SER A 473 -5.99 -0.87 -30.58
CA SER A 473 -7.25 -1.42 -31.10
C SER A 473 -7.84 -0.57 -32.22
N VAL A 474 -7.78 0.77 -32.08
CA VAL A 474 -8.27 1.72 -33.08
C VAL A 474 -7.40 1.71 -34.33
N ILE A 475 -6.08 1.58 -34.19
CA ILE A 475 -5.17 1.44 -35.33
C ILE A 475 -5.47 0.16 -36.11
N LEU A 476 -5.76 -0.95 -35.42
CA LEU A 476 -6.15 -2.21 -36.08
C LEU A 476 -7.46 -2.05 -36.86
N GLU A 477 -8.46 -1.38 -36.29
CA GLU A 477 -9.71 -1.06 -36.97
C GLU A 477 -9.50 -0.12 -38.17
N LEU A 478 -8.67 0.91 -38.02
CA LEU A 478 -8.33 1.85 -39.10
C LEU A 478 -7.61 1.13 -40.25
N ARG A 479 -6.66 0.24 -39.96
CA ARG A 479 -5.98 -0.57 -40.99
C ARG A 479 -6.97 -1.46 -41.74
N ASN A 480 -7.86 -2.13 -41.02
CA ASN A 480 -8.89 -2.97 -41.62
C ASN A 480 -9.86 -2.14 -42.47
N SER A 481 -10.18 -0.92 -42.02
CA SER A 481 -11.02 0.04 -42.74
C SER A 481 -10.36 0.58 -44.02
N ILE A 482 -9.07 0.94 -43.98
CA ILE A 482 -8.32 1.39 -45.16
C ILE A 482 -8.36 0.31 -46.25
N ASN A 483 -8.18 -0.96 -45.86
CA ASN A 483 -8.26 -2.08 -46.79
C ASN A 483 -9.66 -2.26 -47.40
N LYS A 484 -10.71 -1.80 -46.72
CA LYS A 484 -12.12 -1.87 -47.16
C LYS A 484 -12.66 -0.54 -47.73
N ALA A 485 -11.84 0.52 -47.78
CA ALA A 485 -12.15 1.86 -48.29
C ALA A 485 -13.38 2.58 -47.67
N GLN A 486 -13.77 2.28 -46.42
CA GLN A 486 -15.06 2.73 -45.88
C GLN A 486 -15.04 3.59 -44.60
N MET A 487 -13.93 3.78 -43.86
CA MET A 487 -14.00 4.49 -42.56
C MET A 487 -12.70 5.22 -42.16
N LEU A 488 -12.48 6.45 -42.65
CA LEU A 488 -11.28 7.24 -42.32
C LEU A 488 -11.50 8.28 -41.21
N LEU A 489 -12.68 8.89 -41.11
CA LEU A 489 -12.90 10.04 -40.25
C LEU A 489 -13.09 9.65 -38.78
N GLU A 490 -13.99 8.72 -38.47
CA GLU A 490 -14.31 8.32 -37.10
C GLU A 490 -13.11 7.66 -36.39
N GLY A 491 -12.32 6.85 -37.10
CA GLY A 491 -11.08 6.27 -36.58
C GLY A 491 -10.00 7.31 -36.30
N ALA A 492 -9.83 8.29 -37.19
CA ALA A 492 -8.90 9.40 -36.97
C ALA A 492 -9.33 10.29 -35.78
N LEU A 493 -10.63 10.57 -35.66
CA LEU A 493 -11.20 11.29 -34.52
C LEU A 493 -10.97 10.52 -33.21
N PHE A 494 -11.13 9.20 -33.21
CA PHE A 494 -10.89 8.41 -32.01
C PHE A 494 -9.41 8.40 -31.61
N LEU A 495 -8.48 8.34 -32.56
CA LEU A 495 -7.03 8.46 -32.26
C LEU A 495 -6.65 9.84 -31.71
N LEU A 496 -7.25 10.91 -32.23
CA LEU A 496 -7.10 12.25 -31.64
C LEU A 496 -7.63 12.29 -30.21
N LEU A 497 -8.77 11.63 -29.95
CA LEU A 497 -9.34 11.55 -28.62
C LEU A 497 -8.49 10.71 -27.65
N VAL A 498 -7.93 9.59 -28.09
CA VAL A 498 -6.95 8.80 -27.31
C VAL A 498 -5.74 9.66 -26.95
N SER A 499 -5.28 10.50 -27.88
CA SER A 499 -4.20 11.46 -27.61
C SER A 499 -4.62 12.51 -26.57
N ALA A 500 -5.84 13.04 -26.66
CA ALA A 500 -6.38 13.96 -25.66
C ALA A 500 -6.53 13.32 -24.28
N LEU A 501 -6.98 12.06 -24.20
CA LEU A 501 -7.08 11.29 -22.96
C LEU A 501 -5.71 11.14 -22.26
N ARG A 502 -4.62 11.02 -23.03
CA ARG A 502 -3.26 11.03 -22.46
C ARG A 502 -2.97 12.31 -21.69
N PHE A 503 -3.23 13.46 -22.31
CA PHE A 503 -2.99 14.77 -21.68
C PHE A 503 -3.88 14.98 -20.45
N ILE A 504 -5.15 14.55 -20.52
CA ILE A 504 -6.09 14.65 -19.39
C ILE A 504 -5.60 13.80 -18.21
N MET A 505 -5.08 12.60 -18.48
CA MET A 505 -4.53 11.72 -17.46
C MET A 505 -3.28 12.31 -16.80
N GLU A 506 -2.31 12.81 -17.57
CA GLU A 506 -1.12 13.47 -17.03
C GLU A 506 -1.48 14.71 -16.19
N PHE A 507 -2.47 15.49 -16.64
CA PHE A 507 -3.01 16.62 -15.87
C PHE A 507 -3.76 16.19 -14.60
N GLY A 508 -4.45 15.05 -14.62
CA GLY A 508 -5.11 14.49 -13.44
C GLY A 508 -4.13 14.07 -12.35
N LEU A 509 -3.08 13.34 -12.73
CA LEU A 509 -2.07 12.82 -11.79
C LEU A 509 -1.17 13.92 -11.21
N SER A 510 -0.91 15.00 -11.96
CA SER A 510 -0.05 16.11 -11.53
C SER A 510 -0.65 17.03 -10.46
N LYS A 511 -1.97 17.05 -10.27
CA LYS A 511 -2.62 17.90 -9.24
C LYS A 511 -2.40 17.46 -7.79
N GLN A 512 -1.87 16.26 -7.59
CA GLN A 512 -1.76 15.63 -6.28
C GLN A 512 -0.30 15.37 -5.88
N ALA A 513 0.64 15.57 -6.81
CA ALA A 513 2.05 15.76 -6.48
C ALA A 513 2.28 17.26 -6.24
N ASP A 514 2.81 17.64 -5.08
CA ASP A 514 3.28 19.02 -4.79
C ASP A 514 4.42 19.51 -5.73
N ASN A 515 4.74 18.74 -6.78
CA ASN A 515 5.70 19.09 -7.82
C ASN A 515 4.98 19.55 -9.10
N LEU A 516 4.52 20.80 -9.09
CA LEU A 516 4.06 21.53 -10.27
C LEU A 516 5.20 21.91 -11.24
N SER A 517 6.35 21.22 -11.22
CA SER A 517 7.53 21.52 -12.04
C SER A 517 7.56 20.78 -13.38
N SER A 518 6.86 19.64 -13.50
CA SER A 518 6.95 18.78 -14.69
C SER A 518 6.07 19.21 -15.87
N VAL A 519 4.92 19.84 -15.61
CA VAL A 519 4.05 20.38 -16.69
C VAL A 519 4.61 21.69 -17.25
N ALA A 520 5.22 22.52 -16.38
CA ALA A 520 5.87 23.76 -16.77
C ALA A 520 7.09 23.53 -17.70
N SER A 521 7.83 22.42 -17.51
CA SER A 521 8.96 22.07 -18.38
C SER A 521 8.50 21.60 -19.78
N MET A 522 7.28 21.09 -19.91
CA MET A 522 6.73 20.65 -21.20
C MET A 522 6.14 21.80 -22.02
N LEU A 523 5.62 22.84 -21.36
CA LEU A 523 4.98 23.99 -22.01
C LEU A 523 5.88 25.23 -22.16
N GLY A 524 7.14 25.16 -21.72
CA GLY A 524 8.14 26.22 -21.92
C GLY A 524 7.72 27.60 -21.38
N THR A 525 6.86 27.64 -20.36
CA THR A 525 6.30 28.89 -19.82
C THR A 525 6.46 28.90 -18.30
N THR A 526 7.42 29.69 -17.82
CA THR A 526 7.80 29.80 -16.41
C THR A 526 7.04 30.89 -15.65
N HIS A 527 5.94 31.43 -16.18
CA HIS A 527 5.17 32.48 -15.51
C HIS A 527 3.65 32.25 -15.52
N ASP A 528 3.06 32.53 -14.35
CA ASP A 528 1.64 32.67 -14.00
C ASP A 528 0.83 31.43 -13.59
N HIS A 529 1.04 31.01 -12.33
CA HIS A 529 0.13 30.17 -11.53
C HIS A 529 -1.35 30.62 -11.63
N LEU A 530 -1.60 31.93 -11.75
CA LEU A 530 -2.95 32.50 -11.85
C LEU A 530 -3.61 32.24 -13.22
N PHE A 531 -2.81 32.23 -14.30
CA PHE A 531 -3.31 32.05 -15.66
C PHE A 531 -3.73 30.59 -15.92
N GLY A 532 -2.95 29.62 -15.42
CA GLY A 532 -3.29 28.19 -15.51
C GLY A 532 -4.59 27.82 -14.77
N ILE A 533 -4.81 28.40 -13.58
CA ILE A 533 -6.03 28.17 -12.78
C ILE A 533 -7.28 28.77 -13.45
N SER A 534 -7.14 29.96 -14.06
CA SER A 534 -8.22 30.64 -14.80
C SER A 534 -8.59 29.90 -16.10
N LEU A 535 -7.59 29.42 -16.85
CA LEU A 535 -7.79 28.66 -18.08
C LEU A 535 -8.48 27.31 -17.80
N SER A 536 -8.04 26.58 -16.78
CA SER A 536 -8.65 25.30 -16.38
C SER A 536 -10.13 25.44 -16.00
N SER A 537 -10.47 26.51 -15.28
CA SER A 537 -11.85 26.78 -14.87
C SER A 537 -12.76 27.09 -16.07
N SER A 538 -12.26 27.87 -17.03
CA SER A 538 -13.00 28.24 -18.24
C SER A 538 -13.26 27.03 -19.15
N VAL A 539 -12.26 26.16 -19.35
CA VAL A 539 -12.41 24.91 -20.13
C VAL A 539 -13.46 23.99 -19.51
N SER A 540 -13.48 23.89 -18.17
CA SER A 540 -14.40 23.02 -17.45
C SER A 540 -15.87 23.46 -17.57
N VAL A 541 -16.12 24.77 -17.53
CA VAL A 541 -17.46 25.33 -17.75
C VAL A 541 -17.89 25.18 -19.21
N LEU A 542 -16.98 25.38 -20.17
CA LEU A 542 -17.27 25.16 -21.59
C LEU A 542 -17.65 23.69 -21.85
N ALA A 543 -16.97 22.74 -21.21
CA ALA A 543 -17.30 21.32 -21.31
C ALA A 543 -18.70 21.00 -20.77
N LEU A 544 -19.12 21.62 -19.64
CA LEU A 544 -20.49 21.50 -19.12
C LEU A 544 -21.54 22.06 -20.10
N LEU A 545 -21.27 23.22 -20.70
CA LEU A 545 -22.18 23.83 -21.68
C LEU A 545 -22.32 22.96 -22.94
N LEU A 546 -21.24 22.34 -23.41
CA LEU A 546 -21.26 21.40 -24.53
C LEU A 546 -22.07 20.14 -24.18
N LEU A 547 -21.87 19.57 -22.98
CA LEU A 547 -22.65 18.42 -22.50
C LEU A 547 -24.15 18.76 -22.40
N ALA A 548 -24.49 19.92 -21.85
CA ALA A 548 -25.87 20.42 -21.78
C ALA A 548 -26.49 20.59 -23.17
N TYR A 549 -25.73 21.15 -24.12
CA TYR A 549 -26.16 21.32 -25.51
C TYR A 549 -26.43 19.97 -26.19
N LEU A 550 -25.55 18.98 -26.00
CA LEU A 550 -25.74 17.63 -26.57
C LEU A 550 -27.01 16.97 -26.03
N LEU A 551 -27.28 17.08 -24.72
CA LEU A 551 -28.51 16.56 -24.11
C LEU A 551 -29.76 17.29 -24.62
N LEU A 552 -29.71 18.62 -24.73
CA LEU A 552 -30.82 19.41 -25.26
C LEU A 552 -31.13 19.03 -26.72
N LYS A 553 -30.09 18.93 -27.56
CA LYS A 553 -30.21 18.48 -28.95
C LYS A 553 -30.84 17.10 -29.05
N TYR A 554 -30.47 16.18 -28.16
CA TYR A 554 -31.06 14.84 -28.10
C TYR A 554 -32.56 14.87 -27.78
N VAL A 555 -32.97 15.64 -26.76
CA VAL A 555 -34.37 15.77 -26.35
C VAL A 555 -35.24 16.40 -27.43
N CYS A 556 -34.73 17.39 -28.15
CA CYS A 556 -35.46 18.06 -29.24
C CYS A 556 -35.65 17.15 -30.46
N ASN A 557 -34.68 16.29 -30.77
CA ASN A 557 -34.69 15.50 -32.01
C ASN A 557 -35.35 14.12 -31.87
N ASN A 558 -35.51 13.60 -30.65
CA ASN A 558 -35.99 12.23 -30.42
C ASN A 558 -37.28 12.17 -29.59
N SER A 559 -38.18 11.26 -29.97
CA SER A 559 -39.39 10.95 -29.21
C SER A 559 -39.08 10.10 -27.97
N CYS A 560 -38.70 10.75 -26.86
CA CYS A 560 -38.49 10.09 -25.57
C CYS A 560 -39.79 10.03 -24.73
N GLN A 561 -39.89 9.06 -23.81
CA GLN A 561 -40.96 9.03 -22.81
C GLN A 561 -40.88 10.25 -21.89
N TRP A 562 -42.02 10.71 -21.37
CA TRP A 562 -42.09 11.91 -20.53
C TRP A 562 -41.15 11.84 -19.32
N VAL A 563 -41.07 10.71 -18.62
CA VAL A 563 -40.18 10.56 -17.46
C VAL A 563 -38.71 10.71 -17.84
N GLN A 564 -38.26 10.04 -18.91
CA GLN A 564 -36.88 10.16 -19.41
C GLN A 564 -36.55 11.60 -19.82
N LYS A 565 -37.50 12.30 -20.48
CA LYS A 565 -37.33 13.73 -20.84
C LYS A 565 -37.12 14.61 -19.62
N TYR A 566 -37.94 14.44 -18.57
CA TYR A 566 -37.79 15.22 -17.34
C TYR A 566 -36.49 14.92 -16.62
N VAL A 567 -36.02 13.67 -16.61
CA VAL A 567 -34.71 13.32 -16.08
C VAL A 567 -33.61 14.06 -16.83
N ILE A 568 -33.59 13.98 -18.18
CA ILE A 568 -32.56 14.66 -18.98
C ILE A 568 -32.60 16.19 -18.78
N LEU A 569 -33.80 16.80 -18.74
CA LEU A 569 -33.95 18.23 -18.50
C LEU A 569 -33.47 18.64 -17.09
N GLY A 570 -33.74 17.82 -16.07
CA GLY A 570 -33.24 18.03 -14.71
C GLY A 570 -31.71 17.97 -14.64
N THR A 571 -31.08 17.11 -15.43
CA THR A 571 -29.61 17.04 -15.54
C THR A 571 -29.02 18.28 -16.18
N ILE A 572 -29.66 18.84 -17.22
CA ILE A 572 -29.23 20.12 -17.82
C ILE A 572 -29.26 21.24 -16.78
N LEU A 573 -30.31 21.28 -15.95
CA LEU A 573 -30.39 22.23 -14.83
C LEU A 573 -29.26 22.00 -13.81
N CYS A 574 -28.96 20.74 -13.48
CA CYS A 574 -27.85 20.41 -12.58
C CYS A 574 -26.50 20.86 -13.14
N TYR A 575 -26.24 20.73 -14.44
CA TYR A 575 -25.01 21.24 -15.05
C TYR A 575 -24.88 22.77 -14.91
N ALA A 576 -25.99 23.50 -15.05
CA ALA A 576 -26.00 24.94 -14.78
C ALA A 576 -25.72 25.25 -13.31
N LEU A 577 -26.26 24.46 -12.38
CA LEU A 577 -25.99 24.57 -10.95
C LEU A 577 -24.52 24.26 -10.60
N ILE A 578 -23.89 23.27 -11.24
CA ILE A 578 -22.46 22.96 -11.04
C ILE A 578 -21.60 24.14 -11.51
N ALA A 579 -21.89 24.72 -12.67
CA ALA A 579 -21.20 25.91 -13.14
C ALA A 579 -21.35 27.08 -12.16
N LEU A 580 -22.56 27.29 -11.63
CA LEU A 580 -22.82 28.30 -10.60
C LEU A 580 -22.05 28.02 -9.30
N HIS A 581 -22.00 26.77 -8.86
CA HIS A 581 -21.23 26.34 -7.68
C HIS A 581 -19.75 26.70 -7.83
N TRP A 582 -19.11 26.38 -8.97
CA TRP A 582 -17.70 26.72 -9.20
C TRP A 582 -17.44 28.22 -9.32
N ILE A 583 -18.42 29.00 -9.79
CA ILE A 583 -18.32 30.47 -9.82
C ILE A 583 -18.40 31.03 -8.39
N LEU A 584 -19.35 30.57 -7.58
CA LEU A 584 -19.55 31.04 -6.20
C LEU A 584 -18.41 30.63 -5.27
N ASP A 585 -17.74 29.52 -5.56
CA ASP A 585 -16.58 29.02 -4.81
C ASP A 585 -15.26 29.71 -5.22
N SER A 586 -15.26 30.52 -6.29
CA SER A 586 -14.04 31.20 -6.74
C SER A 586 -13.64 32.36 -5.82
N GLU A 587 -12.38 32.34 -5.36
CA GLU A 587 -11.81 33.43 -4.54
C GLU A 587 -11.71 34.76 -5.28
N LEU A 588 -11.80 34.76 -6.61
CA LEU A 588 -11.67 35.93 -7.47
C LEU A 588 -12.79 36.96 -7.26
N LEU A 589 -13.97 36.53 -6.80
CA LEU A 589 -15.18 37.37 -6.77
C LEU A 589 -15.47 38.03 -5.42
N ASN A 590 -14.65 37.81 -4.37
CA ASN A 590 -14.83 38.40 -3.02
C ASN A 590 -16.30 38.48 -2.55
N LEU A 591 -17.04 37.38 -2.74
CA LEU A 591 -18.48 37.30 -2.47
C LEU A 591 -18.79 37.30 -0.96
N PRO A 592 -19.97 37.80 -0.54
CA PRO A 592 -20.42 37.71 0.85
C PRO A 592 -20.47 36.27 1.36
N VAL A 593 -20.16 36.07 2.64
CA VAL A 593 -20.11 34.74 3.31
C VAL A 593 -21.40 33.94 3.13
N THR A 594 -22.57 34.61 3.07
CA THR A 594 -23.87 33.96 2.84
C THR A 594 -24.00 33.35 1.45
N LEU A 595 -23.49 34.01 0.41
CA LEU A 595 -23.46 33.50 -0.97
C LEU A 595 -22.44 32.37 -1.11
N GLN A 596 -21.30 32.47 -0.43
CA GLN A 596 -20.31 31.38 -0.38
C GLN A 596 -20.87 30.14 0.32
N TYR A 597 -21.62 30.29 1.41
CA TYR A 597 -22.29 29.17 2.09
C TYR A 597 -23.34 28.49 1.20
N ILE A 598 -24.13 29.28 0.46
CA ILE A 598 -25.09 28.73 -0.53
C ILE A 598 -24.34 27.94 -1.60
N GLY A 599 -23.24 28.48 -2.11
CA GLY A 599 -22.39 27.84 -3.11
C GLY A 599 -21.76 26.54 -2.61
N LYS A 600 -21.13 26.54 -1.44
CA LYS A 600 -20.40 25.40 -0.87
C LYS A 600 -21.31 24.29 -0.35
N SER A 601 -22.44 24.63 0.27
CA SER A 601 -23.26 23.65 0.98
C SER A 601 -24.60 23.36 0.31
N ASN A 602 -25.37 24.38 -0.08
CA ASN A 602 -26.73 24.16 -0.57
C ASN A 602 -26.78 23.63 -2.01
N ILE A 603 -25.97 24.17 -2.92
CA ILE A 603 -26.00 23.73 -4.33
C ILE A 603 -25.65 22.24 -4.47
N PRO A 604 -24.54 21.73 -3.89
CA PRO A 604 -24.25 20.30 -3.90
C PRO A 604 -25.40 19.43 -3.36
N ARG A 605 -26.01 19.81 -2.23
CA ARG A 605 -27.14 19.08 -1.64
C ARG A 605 -28.35 19.01 -2.57
N VAL A 606 -28.66 20.11 -3.27
CA VAL A 606 -29.73 20.14 -4.27
C VAL A 606 -29.41 19.19 -5.43
N ILE A 607 -28.18 19.20 -5.93
CA ILE A 607 -27.75 18.30 -7.02
C ILE A 607 -27.90 16.83 -6.59
N TYR A 608 -27.47 16.46 -5.38
CA TYR A 608 -27.63 15.10 -4.86
C TYR A 608 -29.11 14.72 -4.70
N ALA A 609 -29.94 15.62 -4.17
CA ALA A 609 -31.37 15.37 -4.03
C ALA A 609 -32.07 15.17 -5.38
N VAL A 610 -31.73 15.99 -6.39
CA VAL A 610 -32.25 15.85 -7.76
C VAL A 610 -31.78 14.53 -8.37
N GLY A 611 -30.51 14.16 -8.23
CA GLY A 611 -29.98 12.89 -8.74
C GLY A 611 -30.70 11.67 -8.15
N ILE A 612 -30.91 11.65 -6.82
CA ILE A 612 -31.67 10.58 -6.15
C ILE A 612 -33.11 10.54 -6.67
N ALA A 613 -33.78 11.71 -6.78
CA ALA A 613 -35.14 11.77 -7.29
C ALA A 613 -35.25 11.28 -8.74
N GLN A 614 -34.27 11.61 -9.59
CA GLN A 614 -34.18 11.12 -10.97
C GLN A 614 -34.03 9.60 -11.02
N LEU A 615 -33.13 9.02 -10.23
CA LEU A 615 -32.93 7.57 -10.17
C LEU A 615 -34.20 6.85 -9.68
N VAL A 616 -34.84 7.34 -8.63
CA VAL A 616 -36.11 6.81 -8.11
C VAL A 616 -37.20 6.89 -9.19
N ALA A 617 -37.30 8.01 -9.91
CA ALA A 617 -38.27 8.17 -10.99
C ALA A 617 -38.04 7.17 -12.13
N LEU A 618 -36.79 6.89 -12.52
CA LEU A 618 -36.46 5.89 -13.54
C LEU A 618 -36.84 4.47 -13.10
N VAL A 619 -36.54 4.11 -11.84
CA VAL A 619 -36.89 2.79 -11.28
C VAL A 619 -38.41 2.62 -11.20
N ILE A 620 -39.13 3.63 -10.70
CA ILE A 620 -40.60 3.65 -10.65
C ILE A 620 -41.16 3.51 -12.07
N ASN A 621 -40.66 4.28 -13.03
CA ASN A 621 -41.10 4.21 -14.42
C ASN A 621 -40.93 2.81 -15.00
N GLN A 622 -39.79 2.18 -14.76
CA GLN A 622 -39.53 0.81 -15.21
C GLN A 622 -40.49 -0.19 -14.55
N LEU A 623 -40.83 -0.06 -13.27
CA LEU A 623 -41.79 -0.94 -12.58
C LEU A 623 -43.23 -0.79 -13.09
N PHE A 624 -43.69 0.44 -13.36
CA PHE A 624 -45.07 0.72 -13.79
C PHE A 624 -45.32 0.48 -15.28
N ILE A 625 -44.35 0.78 -16.16
CA ILE A 625 -44.47 0.64 -17.62
C ILE A 625 -44.15 -0.79 -18.11
N ARG A 626 -43.53 -1.63 -17.25
CA ARG A 626 -43.26 -3.07 -17.50
C ARG A 626 -44.44 -3.86 -18.06
N LYS A 627 -45.69 -3.39 -17.89
CA LYS A 627 -46.90 -4.10 -18.33
C LYS A 627 -47.41 -3.73 -19.74
N ARG A 628 -46.77 -2.83 -20.51
CA ARG A 628 -47.50 -2.20 -21.64
C ARG A 628 -46.82 -2.00 -23.00
N THR A 629 -45.56 -2.37 -23.23
CA THR A 629 -44.92 -2.01 -24.51
C THR A 629 -44.02 -3.09 -25.11
N LEU A 630 -44.31 -3.41 -26.38
CA LEU A 630 -43.41 -4.06 -27.32
C LEU A 630 -42.14 -3.19 -27.49
N TYR A 631 -40.95 -3.78 -27.38
CA TYR A 631 -39.66 -3.07 -27.49
C TYR A 631 -39.54 -2.31 -28.82
N HIS A 632 -39.31 -1.00 -28.75
CA HIS A 632 -38.82 -0.20 -29.88
C HIS A 632 -37.38 0.26 -29.58
N LEU A 633 -36.46 0.15 -30.54
CA LEU A 633 -35.03 0.47 -30.35
C LEU A 633 -34.77 1.89 -29.80
N ASN A 634 -35.60 2.86 -30.18
CA ASN A 634 -35.53 4.25 -29.69
C ASN A 634 -35.81 4.38 -28.18
N ASP A 635 -36.52 3.40 -27.59
CA ASP A 635 -36.81 3.36 -26.16
C ASP A 635 -35.57 2.94 -25.35
N LEU A 636 -34.73 2.04 -25.88
CA LEU A 636 -33.49 1.62 -25.19
C LEU A 636 -32.47 2.76 -25.12
N THR A 637 -32.23 3.46 -26.24
CA THR A 637 -31.29 4.59 -26.29
C THR A 637 -31.70 5.72 -25.32
N SER A 638 -33.00 6.01 -25.23
CA SER A 638 -33.52 7.02 -24.31
C SER A 638 -33.44 6.58 -22.83
N LYS A 639 -33.66 5.28 -22.54
CA LYS A 639 -33.40 4.71 -21.19
C LYS A 639 -31.94 4.86 -20.78
N ILE A 640 -30.99 4.60 -21.68
CA ILE A 640 -29.56 4.69 -21.37
C ILE A 640 -29.14 6.14 -21.12
N ILE A 641 -29.51 7.05 -22.02
CA ILE A 641 -29.16 8.47 -21.87
C ILE A 641 -29.76 9.05 -20.58
N ALA A 642 -31.01 8.68 -20.24
CA ALA A 642 -31.61 9.11 -18.99
C ALA A 642 -30.88 8.56 -17.75
N MET A 643 -30.48 7.28 -17.76
CA MET A 643 -29.72 6.66 -16.66
C MET A 643 -28.33 7.31 -16.48
N LEU A 644 -27.58 7.50 -17.57
CA LEU A 644 -26.28 8.18 -17.53
C LEU A 644 -26.42 9.64 -17.07
N SER A 645 -27.48 10.33 -17.50
CA SER A 645 -27.77 11.71 -17.09
C SER A 645 -28.10 11.83 -15.59
N ALA A 646 -28.75 10.84 -15.00
CA ALA A 646 -29.08 10.83 -13.57
C ALA A 646 -27.82 10.71 -12.69
N TRP A 647 -26.83 9.91 -13.13
CA TRP A 647 -25.57 9.74 -12.41
C TRP A 647 -24.54 10.84 -12.67
N SER A 648 -24.51 11.39 -13.90
CA SER A 648 -23.44 12.28 -14.34
C SER A 648 -23.28 13.54 -13.48
N SER A 649 -24.37 14.12 -12.99
CA SER A 649 -24.33 15.36 -12.21
C SER A 649 -23.58 15.19 -10.89
N ALA A 650 -23.86 14.11 -10.15
CA ALA A 650 -23.18 13.83 -8.88
C ALA A 650 -21.70 13.49 -9.11
N ILE A 651 -21.40 12.69 -10.14
CA ILE A 651 -20.02 12.28 -10.49
C ILE A 651 -19.19 13.50 -10.90
N ILE A 652 -19.70 14.34 -11.81
CA ILE A 652 -18.97 15.55 -12.26
C ILE A 652 -18.74 16.52 -11.11
N LEU A 653 -19.73 16.70 -10.23
CA LEU A 653 -19.59 17.56 -9.05
C LEU A 653 -18.48 17.07 -8.11
N LEU A 654 -18.48 15.77 -7.78
CA LEU A 654 -17.53 15.16 -6.85
C LEU A 654 -16.10 15.15 -7.40
N SER A 655 -15.93 14.82 -8.68
CA SER A 655 -14.62 14.84 -9.33
C SER A 655 -14.08 16.26 -9.57
N GLY A 656 -14.89 17.29 -9.29
CA GLY A 656 -14.54 18.70 -9.42
C GLY A 656 -14.44 19.17 -10.87
N LYS A 657 -13.74 20.29 -11.10
CA LYS A 657 -13.62 20.94 -12.43
C LYS A 657 -13.22 19.99 -13.55
N GLN A 658 -12.29 19.07 -13.28
CA GLN A 658 -11.82 18.09 -14.25
C GLN A 658 -12.90 17.07 -14.67
N GLY A 659 -13.87 16.79 -13.80
CA GLY A 659 -14.94 15.85 -14.06
C GLY A 659 -15.75 16.20 -15.32
N SER A 660 -15.97 17.49 -15.63
CA SER A 660 -16.73 17.87 -16.83
C SER A 660 -15.97 17.59 -18.12
N VAL A 661 -14.65 17.76 -18.12
CA VAL A 661 -13.79 17.45 -19.27
C VAL A 661 -13.74 15.93 -19.47
N VAL A 662 -13.56 15.17 -18.39
CA VAL A 662 -13.58 13.69 -18.42
C VAL A 662 -14.93 13.17 -18.90
N ALA A 663 -16.04 13.76 -18.44
CA ALA A 663 -17.38 13.41 -18.91
C ALA A 663 -17.54 13.69 -20.41
N LEU A 664 -17.12 14.85 -20.90
CA LEU A 664 -17.23 15.20 -22.33
C LEU A 664 -16.39 14.25 -23.21
N THR A 665 -15.16 13.94 -22.80
CA THR A 665 -14.31 13.00 -23.55
C THR A 665 -14.85 11.57 -23.48
N SER A 666 -15.43 11.14 -22.35
CA SER A 666 -16.08 9.83 -22.24
C SER A 666 -17.26 9.68 -23.22
N VAL A 667 -18.08 10.72 -23.38
CA VAL A 667 -19.18 10.75 -24.35
C VAL A 667 -18.65 10.70 -25.78
N GLY A 668 -17.57 11.45 -26.08
CA GLY A 668 -16.90 11.39 -27.38
C GLY A 668 -16.35 10.00 -27.70
N ALA A 669 -15.71 9.34 -26.72
CA ALA A 669 -15.13 8.01 -26.89
C ALA A 669 -16.21 6.96 -27.08
N ALA A 670 -17.28 7.02 -26.28
CA ALA A 670 -18.45 6.15 -26.43
C ALA A 670 -19.09 6.30 -27.81
N PHE A 671 -19.22 7.54 -28.31
CA PHE A 671 -19.72 7.80 -29.67
C PHE A 671 -18.82 7.21 -30.75
N CYS A 672 -17.50 7.37 -30.64
CA CYS A 672 -16.53 6.78 -31.56
C CYS A 672 -16.62 5.24 -31.58
N ILE A 673 -16.58 4.59 -30.41
CA ILE A 673 -16.68 3.12 -30.29
C ILE A 673 -17.99 2.63 -30.93
N MET A 674 -19.12 3.25 -30.58
CA MET A 674 -20.42 2.88 -31.15
C MET A 674 -20.46 3.03 -32.67
N ARG A 675 -19.94 4.14 -33.21
CA ARG A 675 -19.95 4.43 -34.66
C ARG A 675 -19.02 3.50 -35.44
N LEU A 676 -17.83 3.22 -34.90
CA LEU A 676 -16.88 2.30 -35.50
C LEU A 676 -17.45 0.89 -35.59
N GLU A 677 -18.10 0.45 -34.51
CA GLU A 677 -18.78 -0.84 -34.50
C GLU A 677 -19.86 -0.92 -35.59
N ASN A 678 -20.77 0.06 -35.67
CA ASN A 678 -21.85 0.03 -36.68
C ASN A 678 -21.34 -0.03 -38.13
N LEU A 679 -20.30 0.75 -38.44
CA LEU A 679 -19.73 0.78 -39.78
C LEU A 679 -18.96 -0.51 -40.12
N TRP A 680 -18.30 -1.14 -39.13
CA TRP A 680 -17.65 -2.44 -39.32
C TRP A 680 -18.68 -3.52 -39.67
N GLN A 681 -19.87 -3.45 -39.04
CA GLN A 681 -20.98 -4.35 -39.31
C GLN A 681 -21.53 -4.18 -40.74
N ASP A 682 -21.76 -2.93 -41.19
CA ASP A 682 -22.21 -2.63 -42.56
C ASP A 682 -21.24 -3.16 -43.63
N ALA A 683 -19.94 -3.22 -43.32
CA ALA A 683 -18.90 -3.71 -44.23
C ALA A 683 -18.73 -5.25 -44.25
N THR A 684 -19.58 -6.02 -43.55
CA THR A 684 -19.50 -7.49 -43.41
C THR A 684 -20.77 -8.22 -43.83
N ASP A 685 -21.38 -7.78 -44.95
CA ASP A 685 -22.59 -8.39 -45.54
C ASP A 685 -22.64 -9.93 -45.46
N GLY A 686 -23.53 -10.43 -44.58
CA GLY A 686 -24.27 -11.68 -44.72
C GLY A 686 -23.55 -13.02 -44.54
N THR A 687 -22.24 -13.11 -44.26
CA THR A 687 -21.53 -14.42 -44.32
C THR A 687 -20.87 -14.93 -43.04
N SER A 688 -20.85 -14.19 -41.93
CA SER A 688 -20.33 -14.74 -40.66
C SER A 688 -21.03 -14.19 -39.42
N SER A 689 -22.09 -14.86 -38.97
CA SER A 689 -22.69 -14.65 -37.66
C SER A 689 -21.83 -15.32 -36.58
N ASN A 690 -20.70 -14.70 -36.23
CA ASN A 690 -19.76 -15.28 -35.29
C ASN A 690 -19.98 -14.80 -33.86
N VAL A 691 -19.75 -15.72 -32.93
CA VAL A 691 -19.59 -15.55 -31.47
C VAL A 691 -18.68 -14.37 -31.05
N THR A 692 -17.87 -13.88 -31.98
CA THR A 692 -16.82 -12.88 -31.80
C THR A 692 -17.25 -11.43 -31.99
N PHE A 693 -18.55 -11.16 -32.17
CA PHE A 693 -19.02 -9.88 -32.68
C PHE A 693 -18.79 -8.72 -31.69
N TYR A 694 -19.12 -8.89 -30.41
CA TYR A 694 -18.97 -7.82 -29.41
C TYR A 694 -17.65 -7.86 -28.63
N SER A 695 -16.70 -8.76 -28.96
CA SER A 695 -15.48 -8.92 -28.14
C SER A 695 -14.58 -7.69 -28.17
N LEU A 696 -14.36 -7.14 -29.37
CA LEU A 696 -13.51 -5.96 -29.57
C LEU A 696 -14.12 -4.70 -28.95
N PRO A 697 -15.39 -4.31 -29.24
CA PRO A 697 -15.99 -3.11 -28.63
C PRO A 697 -16.14 -3.24 -27.10
N THR A 698 -16.42 -4.44 -26.57
CA THR A 698 -16.44 -4.67 -25.11
C THR A 698 -15.05 -4.49 -24.49
N THR A 699 -13.99 -4.95 -25.17
CA THR A 699 -12.61 -4.74 -24.73
C THR A 699 -12.25 -3.25 -24.75
N GLN A 700 -12.58 -2.53 -25.83
CA GLN A 700 -12.37 -1.09 -25.94
C GLN A 700 -13.09 -0.32 -24.83
N TRP A 701 -14.33 -0.72 -24.53
CA TRP A 701 -15.13 -0.13 -23.45
C TRP A 701 -14.52 -0.39 -22.07
N SER A 702 -14.02 -1.61 -21.83
CA SER A 702 -13.31 -1.96 -20.59
C SER A 702 -11.99 -1.19 -20.44
N LEU A 703 -11.21 -1.04 -21.51
CA LEU A 703 -9.98 -0.25 -21.50
C LEU A 703 -10.25 1.24 -21.27
N LEU A 704 -11.30 1.78 -21.92
CA LEU A 704 -11.74 3.16 -21.71
C LEU A 704 -12.12 3.38 -20.24
N ALA A 705 -12.87 2.46 -19.62
CA ALA A 705 -13.26 2.55 -18.21
C ALA A 705 -12.05 2.69 -17.27
N VAL A 706 -10.97 1.95 -17.55
CA VAL A 706 -9.70 2.04 -16.79
C VAL A 706 -9.01 3.37 -17.03
N VAL A 707 -8.93 3.82 -18.29
CA VAL A 707 -8.35 5.13 -18.62
C VAL A 707 -9.11 6.26 -17.93
N LEU A 708 -10.44 6.17 -17.83
CA LEU A 708 -11.28 7.17 -17.17
C LEU A 708 -11.01 7.27 -15.66
N PHE A 709 -10.64 6.16 -14.99
CA PHE A 709 -10.18 6.19 -13.60
C PHE A 709 -8.99 7.15 -13.44
N PHE A 710 -7.93 6.96 -14.22
CA PHE A 710 -6.74 7.81 -14.14
C PHE A 710 -6.98 9.24 -14.69
N CYS A 711 -7.83 9.39 -15.71
CA CYS A 711 -8.23 10.71 -16.22
C CYS A 711 -9.00 11.54 -15.18
N SER A 712 -9.68 10.91 -14.23
CA SER A 712 -10.35 11.60 -13.12
C SER A 712 -9.39 12.02 -11.99
N GLY A 713 -8.10 11.68 -12.11
CA GLY A 713 -7.05 12.01 -11.14
C GLY A 713 -6.82 10.95 -10.07
N HIS A 714 -7.46 9.79 -10.17
CA HIS A 714 -7.29 8.70 -9.21
C HIS A 714 -6.11 7.79 -9.58
N TRP A 715 -5.49 7.18 -8.56
CA TRP A 715 -4.57 6.07 -8.69
C TRP A 715 -4.78 5.06 -7.54
N CYS A 716 -4.23 3.86 -7.70
CA CYS A 716 -4.39 2.80 -6.70
C CYS A 716 -3.36 2.93 -5.56
N ALA A 717 -3.63 3.83 -4.62
CA ALA A 717 -2.92 3.90 -3.33
C ALA A 717 -3.90 4.30 -2.21
N PHE A 718 -3.56 4.02 -0.94
CA PHE A 718 -4.45 4.33 0.19
C PHE A 718 -4.59 5.85 0.45
N ASP A 719 -3.52 6.60 0.21
CA ASP A 719 -3.46 8.06 0.19
C ASP A 719 -3.97 8.66 -1.12
N GLY A 720 -4.14 7.82 -2.16
CA GLY A 720 -4.73 8.20 -3.45
C GLY A 720 -6.24 8.50 -3.38
N LEU A 721 -6.92 8.17 -2.28
CA LEU A 721 -8.33 8.48 -2.08
C LEU A 721 -8.54 9.98 -1.81
N ARG A 722 -9.44 10.60 -2.57
CA ARG A 722 -9.75 12.04 -2.46
C ARG A 722 -10.74 12.29 -1.33
N TYR A 723 -10.30 12.19 -0.07
CA TYR A 723 -11.16 12.37 1.10
C TYR A 723 -11.96 13.67 1.09
N GLY A 724 -11.43 14.75 0.51
CA GLY A 724 -12.15 16.02 0.34
C GLY A 724 -13.48 15.89 -0.44
N ALA A 725 -13.56 14.96 -1.40
CA ALA A 725 -14.79 14.71 -2.16
C ALA A 725 -15.94 14.22 -1.26
N ALA A 726 -15.63 13.50 -0.18
CA ALA A 726 -16.62 12.97 0.77
C ALA A 726 -17.35 14.07 1.56
N PHE A 727 -16.78 15.29 1.60
CA PHE A 727 -17.32 16.44 2.33
C PHE A 727 -17.92 17.51 1.43
N VAL A 728 -18.00 17.28 0.11
CA VAL A 728 -18.62 18.23 -0.81
C VAL A 728 -20.10 18.40 -0.43
N GLY A 729 -20.46 19.59 0.05
CA GLY A 729 -21.80 19.91 0.54
C GLY A 729 -22.05 19.63 2.02
N PHE A 730 -21.11 19.05 2.78
CA PHE A 730 -21.34 18.63 4.17
C PHE A 730 -20.13 18.87 5.07
N ASP A 731 -20.31 19.66 6.12
CA ASP A 731 -19.25 19.95 7.10
C ASP A 731 -19.17 18.87 8.20
N GLU A 732 -20.26 18.14 8.45
CA GLU A 732 -20.34 17.10 9.48
C GLU A 732 -19.93 15.71 8.96
N PHE A 733 -19.16 14.97 9.76
CA PHE A 733 -18.79 13.59 9.46
C PHE A 733 -19.91 12.60 9.81
N MET A 734 -20.41 11.87 8.81
CA MET A 734 -21.34 10.76 8.96
C MET A 734 -20.88 9.57 8.11
N LEU A 735 -20.25 8.57 8.73
CA LEU A 735 -19.57 7.46 8.05
C LEU A 735 -20.24 6.96 6.77
N VAL A 736 -21.54 6.61 6.82
CA VAL A 736 -22.29 6.06 5.67
C VAL A 736 -22.37 7.04 4.50
N ARG A 737 -22.64 8.32 4.77
CA ARG A 737 -22.78 9.35 3.71
C ARG A 737 -21.43 9.60 3.05
N GLN A 738 -20.39 9.84 3.85
CA GLN A 738 -19.04 10.06 3.36
C GLN A 738 -18.53 8.86 2.55
N ALA A 739 -18.80 7.63 3.00
CA ALA A 739 -18.42 6.42 2.27
C ALA A 739 -19.10 6.33 0.90
N ILE A 740 -20.40 6.68 0.81
CA ILE A 740 -21.13 6.68 -0.47
C ILE A 740 -20.57 7.75 -1.41
N LEU A 741 -20.35 8.98 -0.93
CA LEU A 741 -19.82 10.06 -1.77
C LEU A 741 -18.40 9.76 -2.26
N LEU A 742 -17.54 9.22 -1.39
CA LEU A 742 -16.19 8.80 -1.76
C LEU A 742 -16.22 7.66 -2.78
N ALA A 743 -17.12 6.68 -2.63
CA ALA A 743 -17.29 5.61 -3.60
C ALA A 743 -17.79 6.11 -4.97
N ILE A 744 -18.70 7.10 -4.99
CA ILE A 744 -19.16 7.72 -6.26
C ILE A 744 -18.02 8.50 -6.92
N ASP A 745 -17.19 9.21 -6.16
CA ASP A 745 -16.01 9.91 -6.71
C ASP A 745 -15.00 8.90 -7.30
N THR A 746 -14.66 7.88 -6.54
CA THR A 746 -13.63 6.89 -6.89
C THR A 746 -14.04 5.98 -8.05
N PHE A 747 -15.29 5.53 -8.09
CA PHE A 747 -15.79 4.54 -9.06
C PHE A 747 -16.81 5.11 -10.06
N GLY A 748 -17.10 6.41 -10.01
CA GLY A 748 -18.09 7.06 -10.88
C GLY A 748 -17.76 6.93 -12.36
N PHE A 749 -16.59 7.40 -12.76
CA PHE A 749 -16.13 7.37 -14.14
C PHE A 749 -15.65 5.99 -14.62
N SER A 750 -15.20 5.14 -13.70
CA SER A 750 -14.56 3.86 -14.02
C SER A 750 -15.48 2.64 -13.94
N LEU A 751 -16.54 2.67 -13.11
CA LEU A 751 -17.50 1.56 -12.96
C LEU A 751 -18.95 1.99 -13.22
N LEU A 752 -19.46 3.01 -12.52
CA LEU A 752 -20.87 3.41 -12.60
C LEU A 752 -21.28 3.78 -14.03
N LEU A 753 -20.61 4.77 -14.64
CA LEU A 753 -20.95 5.21 -16.00
C LEU A 753 -20.68 4.11 -17.05
N PRO A 754 -19.53 3.40 -17.05
CA PRO A 754 -19.28 2.34 -18.01
C PRO A 754 -20.29 1.18 -17.94
N ILE A 755 -20.70 0.72 -16.76
CA ILE A 755 -21.62 -0.42 -16.63
C ILE A 755 -23.05 -0.06 -17.07
N PHE A 756 -23.56 1.11 -16.65
CA PHE A 756 -24.87 1.57 -17.09
C PHE A 756 -24.88 2.05 -18.55
N GLY A 757 -23.72 2.42 -19.10
CA GLY A 757 -23.55 2.84 -20.50
C GLY A 757 -23.25 1.69 -21.48
N LEU A 758 -22.87 0.51 -20.98
CA LEU A 758 -22.56 -0.67 -21.77
C LEU A 758 -23.62 -1.05 -22.84
N PRO A 759 -24.94 -0.88 -22.60
CA PRO A 759 -25.94 -1.19 -23.63
C PRO A 759 -25.84 -0.33 -24.90
N ILE A 760 -25.11 0.80 -24.89
CA ILE A 760 -24.89 1.66 -26.07
C ILE A 760 -24.34 0.86 -27.26
N LEU A 761 -23.49 -0.15 -26.98
CA LEU A 761 -22.87 -1.02 -27.99
C LEU A 761 -23.89 -1.80 -28.84
N ILE A 762 -25.16 -1.85 -28.44
CA ILE A 762 -26.22 -2.63 -29.10
C ILE A 762 -27.23 -1.72 -29.85
N THR A 763 -27.27 -0.41 -29.58
CA THR A 763 -28.42 0.47 -29.86
C THR A 763 -28.69 0.89 -31.31
N GLN A 764 -27.89 0.53 -32.32
CA GLN A 764 -28.13 0.98 -33.72
C GLN A 764 -28.35 -0.15 -34.74
N ARG A 765 -28.47 -1.40 -34.29
CA ARG A 765 -28.70 -2.59 -35.14
C ARG A 765 -30.01 -2.61 -35.95
N HIS A 766 -30.95 -1.70 -35.70
CA HIS A 766 -32.35 -1.87 -36.16
C HIS A 766 -32.85 -0.80 -37.16
N SER A 767 -32.05 0.19 -37.56
CA SER A 767 -32.55 1.30 -38.39
C SER A 767 -32.52 1.03 -39.91
N ASN A 768 -31.74 0.06 -40.41
CA ASN A 768 -31.45 -0.03 -41.84
C ASN A 768 -31.90 -1.33 -42.55
N ASN A 769 -32.38 -2.36 -41.86
CA ASN A 769 -32.77 -3.63 -42.51
C ASN A 769 -34.03 -4.27 -41.89
N GLU A 770 -35.19 -3.65 -42.13
CA GLU A 770 -36.51 -4.15 -41.67
C GLU A 770 -36.96 -5.47 -42.35
N LYS A 771 -36.27 -5.97 -43.38
CA LYS A 771 -36.78 -7.08 -44.21
C LYS A 771 -36.23 -8.48 -43.91
N THR A 772 -35.25 -8.66 -43.02
CA THR A 772 -34.53 -9.96 -42.93
C THR A 772 -34.17 -10.48 -41.54
N GLN A 773 -34.80 -10.05 -40.44
CA GLN A 773 -34.46 -10.59 -39.11
C GLN A 773 -35.67 -10.89 -38.22
N SER A 774 -36.27 -12.06 -38.43
CA SER A 774 -36.73 -12.86 -37.31
C SER A 774 -35.51 -13.52 -36.64
N LYS A 775 -35.32 -13.39 -35.32
CA LYS A 775 -34.85 -14.44 -34.37
C LYS A 775 -33.89 -14.04 -33.21
N LEU A 776 -33.41 -12.79 -33.06
CA LEU A 776 -32.52 -12.47 -31.92
C LEU A 776 -33.12 -11.40 -31.00
N SER A 777 -33.43 -11.76 -29.74
CA SER A 777 -33.96 -10.82 -28.76
C SER A 777 -32.86 -9.88 -28.24
N VAL A 778 -33.18 -8.59 -28.10
CA VAL A 778 -32.28 -7.54 -27.56
C VAL A 778 -31.76 -7.91 -26.16
N SER A 779 -32.60 -8.57 -25.36
CA SER A 779 -32.27 -9.12 -24.03
C SER A 779 -31.06 -10.08 -24.08
N ALA A 780 -30.99 -10.92 -25.11
CA ALA A 780 -29.98 -11.95 -25.23
C ALA A 780 -28.60 -11.33 -25.61
N GLN A 781 -28.60 -10.35 -26.52
CA GLN A 781 -27.41 -9.56 -26.86
C GLN A 781 -26.88 -8.78 -25.64
N LEU A 782 -27.79 -8.19 -24.86
CA LEU A 782 -27.42 -7.43 -23.67
C LEU A 782 -26.80 -8.31 -22.58
N SER A 783 -27.38 -9.49 -22.37
CA SER A 783 -26.82 -10.51 -21.47
C SER A 783 -25.41 -10.92 -21.90
N GLN A 784 -25.17 -11.09 -23.20
CA GLN A 784 -23.85 -11.46 -23.72
C GLN A 784 -22.80 -10.38 -23.42
N VAL A 785 -23.08 -9.11 -23.70
CA VAL A 785 -22.13 -8.01 -23.46
C VAL A 785 -21.82 -7.87 -21.96
N TYR A 786 -22.82 -7.97 -21.08
CA TYR A 786 -22.60 -7.95 -19.63
C TYR A 786 -21.76 -9.13 -19.13
N LEU A 787 -22.03 -10.35 -19.60
CA LEU A 787 -21.23 -11.53 -19.23
C LEU A 787 -19.78 -11.41 -19.72
N MET A 788 -19.56 -10.87 -20.92
CA MET A 788 -18.21 -10.64 -21.45
C MET A 788 -17.44 -9.59 -20.65
N TYR A 789 -18.08 -8.47 -20.31
CA TYR A 789 -17.49 -7.43 -19.47
C TYR A 789 -17.15 -7.94 -18.07
N GLY A 790 -18.07 -8.69 -17.44
CA GLY A 790 -17.86 -9.35 -16.15
C GLY A 790 -16.73 -10.38 -16.19
N CYS A 791 -16.62 -11.14 -17.28
CA CYS A 791 -15.52 -12.10 -17.47
C CYS A 791 -14.16 -11.41 -17.58
N MET A 792 -14.05 -10.33 -18.37
CA MET A 792 -12.81 -9.56 -18.51
C MET A 792 -12.32 -8.97 -17.19
N THR A 793 -13.24 -8.39 -16.41
CA THR A 793 -12.94 -7.84 -15.08
C THR A 793 -12.53 -8.94 -14.11
N THR A 794 -13.27 -10.06 -14.06
CA THR A 794 -12.92 -11.21 -13.22
C THR A 794 -11.55 -11.79 -13.57
N ILE A 795 -11.19 -11.90 -14.87
CA ILE A 795 -9.87 -12.37 -15.29
C ILE A 795 -8.76 -11.46 -14.78
N SER A 796 -8.94 -10.14 -14.92
CA SER A 796 -7.96 -9.16 -14.45
C SER A 796 -7.76 -9.26 -12.94
N VAL A 797 -8.85 -9.35 -12.16
CA VAL A 797 -8.77 -9.51 -10.70
C VAL A 797 -8.17 -10.85 -10.31
N ALA A 798 -8.52 -11.96 -10.98
CA ALA A 798 -7.94 -13.26 -10.72
C ALA A 798 -6.42 -13.27 -10.90
N CYS A 799 -5.93 -12.62 -11.96
CA CYS A 799 -4.50 -12.46 -12.20
C CYS A 799 -3.84 -11.56 -11.15
N MET A 800 -4.52 -10.49 -10.71
CA MET A 800 -4.04 -9.67 -9.59
C MET A 800 -3.94 -10.49 -8.29
N VAL A 801 -4.96 -11.28 -7.95
CA VAL A 801 -4.95 -12.15 -6.74
C VAL A 801 -3.82 -13.17 -6.83
N LEU A 802 -3.62 -13.78 -8.01
CA LEU A 802 -2.50 -14.70 -8.25
C LEU A 802 -1.15 -13.99 -8.08
N CYS A 803 -1.03 -12.78 -8.64
CA CYS A 803 0.17 -11.97 -8.53
C CYS A 803 0.50 -11.61 -7.08
N VAL A 804 -0.47 -11.09 -6.31
CA VAL A 804 -0.29 -10.82 -4.87
C VAL A 804 0.07 -12.09 -4.11
N THR A 805 -0.51 -13.23 -4.48
CA THR A 805 -0.16 -14.51 -3.84
C THR A 805 1.29 -14.90 -4.09
N ILE A 806 1.78 -14.71 -5.31
CA ILE A 806 3.18 -14.95 -5.68
C ILE A 806 4.09 -13.95 -4.96
N GLN A 807 3.74 -12.65 -5.00
CA GLN A 807 4.53 -11.52 -4.49
C GLN A 807 4.26 -11.19 -3.02
N ARG A 808 3.64 -12.08 -2.23
CA ARG A 808 3.23 -11.79 -0.84
C ARG A 808 4.38 -11.38 0.09
N ARG A 809 5.61 -11.79 -0.22
CA ARG A 809 6.84 -11.44 0.53
C ARG A 809 7.69 -10.38 -0.17
N HIS A 810 7.19 -9.81 -1.26
CA HIS A 810 7.89 -8.78 -2.03
C HIS A 810 7.82 -7.44 -1.29
N LEU A 811 8.89 -6.64 -1.31
CA LEU A 811 8.98 -5.35 -0.62
C LEU A 811 7.77 -4.43 -0.93
N MET A 812 7.43 -4.29 -2.21
CA MET A 812 6.34 -3.44 -2.68
C MET A 812 4.92 -3.99 -2.41
N VAL A 813 4.78 -5.12 -1.73
CA VAL A 813 3.47 -5.78 -1.53
C VAL A 813 2.46 -4.82 -0.89
N TRP A 814 2.87 -3.94 0.02
CA TRP A 814 1.97 -3.00 0.68
C TRP A 814 1.93 -1.61 0.06
N GLY A 815 3.03 -1.13 -0.51
CA GLY A 815 3.07 0.18 -1.16
C GLY A 815 2.30 0.22 -2.48
N LEU A 816 2.28 -0.92 -3.19
CA LEU A 816 1.78 -0.99 -4.56
C LEU A 816 0.73 -2.09 -4.76
N PHE A 817 1.06 -3.33 -4.39
CA PHE A 817 0.20 -4.47 -4.72
C PHE A 817 -1.07 -4.55 -3.87
N ALA A 818 -1.01 -4.26 -2.57
CA ALA A 818 -2.14 -4.36 -1.66
C ALA A 818 -3.20 -3.27 -1.94
N PRO A 819 -2.85 -1.98 -2.13
CA PRO A 819 -3.82 -0.99 -2.56
C PRO A 819 -4.47 -1.38 -3.88
N LYS A 820 -3.68 -1.76 -4.88
CA LYS A 820 -4.19 -2.24 -6.17
C LYS A 820 -5.14 -3.43 -6.02
N TYR A 821 -4.77 -4.42 -5.21
CA TYR A 821 -5.61 -5.58 -4.92
C TYR A 821 -6.94 -5.19 -4.27
N VAL A 822 -6.93 -4.28 -3.28
CA VAL A 822 -8.14 -3.80 -2.63
C VAL A 822 -9.05 -3.08 -3.62
N PHE A 823 -8.50 -2.18 -4.44
CA PHE A 823 -9.26 -1.47 -5.48
C PHE A 823 -9.87 -2.43 -6.50
N ASP A 824 -9.13 -3.44 -6.94
CA ASP A 824 -9.62 -4.43 -7.90
C ASP A 824 -10.69 -5.35 -7.31
N VAL A 825 -10.53 -5.83 -6.07
CA VAL A 825 -11.52 -6.69 -5.41
C VAL A 825 -12.80 -5.93 -5.10
N VAL A 826 -12.69 -4.73 -4.53
CA VAL A 826 -13.85 -3.87 -4.29
C VAL A 826 -14.51 -3.50 -5.63
N GLY A 827 -13.70 -3.20 -6.65
CA GLY A 827 -14.17 -2.92 -7.99
C GLY A 827 -14.90 -4.09 -8.64
N LEU A 828 -14.46 -5.33 -8.43
CA LEU A 828 -15.15 -6.54 -8.90
C LEU A 828 -16.51 -6.72 -8.20
N LEU A 829 -16.55 -6.60 -6.87
CA LEU A 829 -17.80 -6.70 -6.11
C LEU A 829 -18.82 -5.64 -6.55
N LEU A 830 -18.35 -4.40 -6.72
CA LEU A 830 -19.19 -3.32 -7.24
C LEU A 830 -19.62 -3.60 -8.67
N THR A 831 -18.73 -4.13 -9.52
CA THR A 831 -19.07 -4.52 -10.90
C THR A 831 -20.20 -5.53 -10.93
N ASP A 832 -20.12 -6.59 -10.12
CA ASP A 832 -21.15 -7.63 -10.05
C ASP A 832 -22.50 -7.05 -9.60
N VAL A 833 -22.52 -6.24 -8.53
CA VAL A 833 -23.73 -5.57 -8.05
C VAL A 833 -24.32 -4.64 -9.12
N LEU A 834 -23.49 -3.84 -9.77
CA LEU A 834 -23.93 -2.89 -10.79
C LEU A 834 -24.42 -3.59 -12.06
N VAL A 835 -23.80 -4.69 -12.47
CA VAL A 835 -24.28 -5.53 -13.57
C VAL A 835 -25.64 -6.14 -13.23
N CYS A 836 -25.85 -6.62 -12.00
CA CYS A 836 -27.16 -7.08 -11.55
C CYS A 836 -28.21 -5.95 -11.58
N LEU A 837 -27.89 -4.76 -11.10
CA LEU A 837 -28.81 -3.61 -11.15
C LEU A 837 -29.11 -3.16 -12.58
N ALA A 838 -28.10 -3.13 -13.46
CA ALA A 838 -28.26 -2.72 -14.84
C ALA A 838 -29.07 -3.75 -15.64
N THR A 839 -28.86 -5.05 -15.40
CA THR A 839 -29.67 -6.11 -16.01
C THR A 839 -31.13 -6.03 -15.57
N LEU A 840 -31.41 -5.79 -14.28
CA LEU A 840 -32.79 -5.58 -13.80
C LEU A 840 -33.49 -4.37 -14.42
N TYR A 841 -32.73 -3.33 -14.78
CA TYR A 841 -33.28 -2.11 -15.38
C TYR A 841 -33.48 -2.23 -16.90
N TYR A 842 -32.54 -2.87 -17.62
CA TYR A 842 -32.55 -2.91 -19.08
C TYR A 842 -33.13 -4.21 -19.68
N ILE A 843 -33.05 -5.34 -18.97
CA ILE A 843 -33.52 -6.65 -19.44
C ILE A 843 -34.89 -6.95 -18.85
N ASP A 844 -35.93 -6.96 -19.68
CA ASP A 844 -37.23 -7.46 -19.27
C ASP A 844 -37.22 -9.00 -19.23
N PRO A 845 -37.83 -9.65 -18.22
CA PRO A 845 -37.99 -11.09 -18.21
C PRO A 845 -38.92 -11.50 -19.35
N VAL A 846 -38.49 -12.49 -20.12
CA VAL A 846 -39.26 -13.10 -21.22
C VAL A 846 -40.60 -13.56 -20.63
N GLU A 847 -41.70 -12.92 -21.04
CA GLU A 847 -43.02 -13.53 -20.85
C GLU A 847 -43.08 -14.78 -21.71
N ASP A 848 -43.43 -15.89 -21.08
CA ASP A 848 -43.56 -17.20 -21.70
C ASP A 848 -44.71 -17.12 -22.71
N ASP A 849 -44.39 -16.97 -24.01
CA ASP A 849 -45.34 -16.93 -25.14
C ASP A 849 -46.21 -18.21 -25.25
N SER A 850 -46.03 -19.19 -24.36
CA SER A 850 -46.84 -20.41 -24.27
C SER A 850 -48.29 -20.20 -23.80
N LYS A 851 -48.73 -18.96 -23.51
CA LYS A 851 -50.10 -18.66 -23.05
C LYS A 851 -50.99 -17.89 -24.04
N GLN A 852 -50.58 -17.68 -25.29
CA GLN A 852 -51.40 -16.97 -26.31
C GLN A 852 -51.68 -17.77 -27.60
N ASN A 853 -51.82 -19.10 -27.51
CA ASN A 853 -52.49 -19.89 -28.56
C ASN A 853 -53.89 -20.30 -28.14
#